data_AF-J2K4L2-F1
#
_entry.id   AF-J2K4L2-F1
#
_cell.length_a   1.000
_cell.length_b   1.000
_cell.length_c   1.000
_cell.angle_alpha   90.00
_cell.angle_beta   90.00
_cell.angle_gamma   90.00
#
_symmetry.space_group_name_H-M   'P 1'
#
loop_
_entity.id
_entity.type
_entity.pdbx_description
1 polymer ?
#
loop_
_entity_poly.entity_id
_entity_poly.type
_entity_poly.pdbx_seq_one_letter_code
_entity_poly.pdbx_strand_id
1 'polypeptide(L)'
;MVLSDNRADGTLDEPRADLSAAELDLVEAMRAAFATRGLSLRAVACELPWDFTTVSRYLRCKSFPPAQFVEQLIKLAGYRLSVADADRLRRLHGAAEKGRKDPQHQIRTLSAQVRRTAEQAKEADRRSTEAEDALNRALTEIRRLRTQLHLSTGSLEDRGDAFLTELDRYAAQRAPGARDVPVRVRSAVLASWRTVLVGADSAPTMTGTDSLPGTRDRRCATYDRLELEQRHRDVLDALVPLADPDVGPLGEATVELHDLAFETMVGSGPRPFARAVVYVSSDLSARPDTSQHVLRDQLTAGAAAGPLVDSWRRNINRWDHETGPRWTDSPPRSAERRIALYEALALEPATRRILTELIPISFAAGPIVIGEPPQPWATPARFASGWYWPAYERCLRDLKGWTAEAVTGIDESADRVVERLADPTDAVAHQTKGLVMGHVQSGKTANFTGVIAKAVDRGYRLVIVLSGSLNMLRSQTQRRLDMELVGKENILRDAPEEYSEYTDDPEWQSGGFLSHGELPSRLGAFDVIRLTTRDDDYQALRQGITALEFEKADPTLPFHDPHNLHRSAARLMVVKKNKPVLARVVSDLRRLGRQLEEVPVLIVDDESDHGSVNTAHSGRGREGAERTAINSLVSELLGLLPRAQYVAYTATPFANVLIDPTDQEDLFPKDFVIALPRPSGYMGAREFHDFDSPVPVRKRTVADSNELAHVRPMKESGGDGDVYLRQAMDAFLLSAAVKLYREAHDPSGIGYRHHTMLVHESRRVADHHESAHRIARLWRADQQERDGGFGRLHVLFESDFAPVSAHHHDGFVRPPHFDELVPYLRAARTRIEGGEGPVVVVNGDRDIESGAVDFDRRPVWKILVGGAKLSRGFTVEGLTVTYYRRSTSQADSLMQMGRWFGFRHGYRDLVRLYIGRGTGGDKGIDLYEAFEAACRDEDAFRAQLADYAKPVDGGPAITPSQIRPLVAQYLPELKPTSASKMMNARLVEIRSPGRWIEPSALPVDGATITRNTERWRPVLSALGGPPEQFSVPAHDGMRAASFSALTAIVAHGQMLDVLAELEWDQLKVFAPHLAYLRSLGTGSAPLGEWLIVAPQLASANALKGPLPGTPEISLFRRARRRPGAFGAISDPGHRRVVRELLRDGERGIALLYPVIEPEQALVHPVDPARVSIAFALLTPDRTDADGSGPAIRFQAGDV
;
A
#
# COMPACT_ATOMS: atom_id res chain seq x y z
N MET A 1 8.27 36.98 28.17
CA MET A 1 8.60 37.82 27.00
C MET A 1 7.34 38.53 26.56
N VAL A 2 7.40 39.85 26.47
CA VAL A 2 6.29 40.79 26.23
C VAL A 2 5.55 40.42 24.93
N LEU A 3 4.22 40.24 25.01
CA LEU A 3 3.34 40.06 23.85
C LEU A 3 3.28 41.37 23.07
N SER A 4 3.94 41.43 21.91
CA SER A 4 3.81 42.57 20.99
C SER A 4 2.45 42.55 20.29
N ASP A 5 1.64 43.53 20.68
CA ASP A 5 0.43 44.11 20.07
C ASP A 5 0.07 43.66 18.64
N ASN A 6 -1.03 42.90 18.50
CA ASN A 6 -1.80 42.73 17.26
C ASN A 6 -2.88 43.85 17.17
N ARG A 7 -2.44 45.11 17.09
CA ARG A 7 -3.35 46.23 16.79
C ARG A 7 -3.53 46.35 15.28
N ALA A 8 -4.75 46.63 14.84
CA ALA A 8 -5.17 46.64 13.43
C ALA A 8 -4.43 47.67 12.54
N ASP A 9 -3.57 48.53 13.11
CA ASP A 9 -2.97 49.66 12.39
C ASP A 9 -1.61 49.37 11.70
N GLY A 10 -1.01 48.20 11.90
CA GLY A 10 0.39 47.98 11.47
C GLY A 10 0.67 46.95 10.35
N THR A 11 -0.24 46.01 10.07
CA THR A 11 0.13 44.78 9.30
C THR A 11 -0.93 44.24 8.34
N LEU A 12 -1.82 45.08 7.82
CA LEU A 12 -2.73 44.68 6.72
C LEU A 12 -2.21 45.23 5.39
N ASP A 13 -1.71 44.36 4.51
CA ASP A 13 -1.33 44.69 3.12
C ASP A 13 -2.38 45.56 2.40
N GLU A 14 -1.93 46.30 1.37
CA GLU A 14 -2.77 47.16 0.54
C GLU A 14 -3.99 46.42 -0.05
N PRO A 15 -5.15 47.11 -0.18
CA PRO A 15 -6.33 46.55 -0.84
C PRO A 15 -6.05 46.14 -2.30
N ARG A 16 -6.92 45.30 -2.85
CA ARG A 16 -6.87 44.95 -4.28
C ARG A 16 -6.97 46.20 -5.16
N ALA A 17 -6.10 46.32 -6.17
CA ALA A 17 -6.04 47.48 -7.06
C ALA A 17 -7.28 47.64 -7.97
N ASP A 18 -8.14 46.62 -8.06
CA ASP A 18 -9.33 46.59 -8.91
C ASP A 18 -10.65 46.81 -8.14
N LEU A 19 -10.59 47.27 -6.89
CA LEU A 19 -11.78 47.58 -6.08
C LEU A 19 -12.48 48.86 -6.56
N SER A 20 -13.80 48.88 -6.45
CA SER A 20 -14.58 50.10 -6.64
C SER A 20 -14.36 51.09 -5.48
N ALA A 21 -14.65 52.38 -5.71
CA ALA A 21 -14.56 53.41 -4.66
C ALA A 21 -15.39 53.04 -3.41
N ALA A 22 -16.61 52.52 -3.61
CA ALA A 22 -17.47 52.08 -2.51
C ALA A 22 -16.92 50.86 -1.74
N GLU A 23 -16.18 49.97 -2.41
CA GLU A 23 -15.53 48.84 -1.75
C GLU A 23 -14.28 49.27 -0.98
N LEU A 24 -13.53 50.25 -1.49
CA LEU A 24 -12.41 50.86 -0.78
C LEU A 24 -12.90 51.59 0.48
N ASP A 25 -13.93 52.43 0.34
CA ASP A 25 -14.55 53.14 1.47
C ASP A 25 -15.11 52.17 2.52
N LEU A 26 -15.69 51.05 2.10
CA LEU A 26 -16.17 50.00 3.01
C LEU A 26 -15.03 49.35 3.78
N VAL A 27 -13.91 49.05 3.10
CA VAL A 27 -12.72 48.46 3.76
C VAL A 27 -12.17 49.41 4.81
N GLU A 28 -12.04 50.69 4.47
CA GLU A 28 -11.54 51.71 5.40
C GLU A 28 -12.48 51.87 6.59
N ALA A 29 -13.79 51.95 6.36
CA ALA A 29 -14.77 52.06 7.43
C ALA A 29 -14.78 50.81 8.34
N MET A 30 -14.62 49.61 7.77
CA MET A 30 -14.54 48.37 8.53
C MET A 30 -13.26 48.29 9.37
N ARG A 31 -12.11 48.69 8.81
CA ARG A 31 -10.84 48.77 9.54
C ARG A 31 -10.93 49.78 10.68
N ALA A 32 -11.53 50.94 10.43
CA ALA A 32 -11.74 51.97 11.46
C ALA A 32 -12.61 51.46 12.61
N ALA A 33 -13.74 50.81 12.31
CA ALA A 33 -14.60 50.21 13.34
C ALA A 33 -13.91 49.08 14.14
N PHE A 34 -13.00 48.34 13.49
CA PHE A 34 -12.14 47.37 14.14
C PHE A 34 -11.15 48.03 15.13
N ALA A 35 -10.62 49.20 14.76
CA ALA A 35 -9.64 49.94 15.57
C ALA A 35 -10.27 50.62 16.81
N THR A 36 -11.54 51.05 16.76
CA THR A 36 -12.20 51.85 17.83
C THR A 36 -12.30 51.15 19.20
N ARG A 37 -12.03 49.85 19.29
CA ARG A 37 -11.97 49.09 20.57
C ARG A 37 -10.60 48.51 20.90
N GLY A 38 -9.55 48.77 20.13
CA GLY A 38 -8.26 48.08 20.31
C GLY A 38 -8.39 46.56 20.16
N LEU A 39 -9.37 46.10 19.37
CA LEU A 39 -9.67 44.69 19.19
C LEU A 39 -8.55 44.05 18.37
N SER A 40 -7.90 43.04 18.94
CA SER A 40 -7.01 42.20 18.15
C SER A 40 -7.83 41.29 17.23
N LEU A 41 -7.32 41.03 16.02
CA LEU A 41 -7.91 40.07 15.07
C LEU A 41 -8.21 38.71 15.74
N ARG A 42 -7.42 38.33 16.75
CA ARG A 42 -7.56 37.08 17.50
C ARG A 42 -8.75 37.12 18.47
N ALA A 43 -8.99 38.25 19.13
CA ALA A 43 -10.13 38.42 20.02
C ALA A 43 -11.46 38.38 19.24
N VAL A 44 -11.51 39.02 18.07
CA VAL A 44 -12.71 39.02 17.24
C VAL A 44 -12.99 37.64 16.62
N ALA A 45 -11.96 36.89 16.23
CA ALA A 45 -12.12 35.53 15.73
C ALA A 45 -12.53 34.51 16.82
N CYS A 46 -12.36 34.82 18.11
CA CYS A 46 -12.86 34.00 19.22
C CYS A 46 -14.33 34.30 19.53
N GLU A 47 -14.78 35.53 19.33
CA GLU A 47 -16.15 35.98 19.62
C GLU A 47 -17.10 35.78 18.41
N LEU A 48 -16.55 35.69 17.20
CA LEU A 48 -17.31 35.54 15.97
C LEU A 48 -17.13 34.15 15.35
N PRO A 49 -18.12 33.67 14.57
CA PRO A 49 -18.05 32.38 13.88
C PRO A 49 -17.03 32.33 12.72
N TRP A 50 -16.23 33.38 12.49
CA TRP A 50 -15.22 33.45 11.42
C TRP A 50 -13.81 33.37 11.99
N ASP A 51 -12.98 32.50 11.41
CA ASP A 51 -11.58 32.39 11.79
C ASP A 51 -10.76 33.64 11.44
N PHE A 52 -9.57 33.75 12.04
CA PHE A 52 -8.64 34.86 11.83
C PHE A 52 -8.37 35.14 10.33
N THR A 53 -8.22 34.08 9.52
CA THR A 53 -7.91 34.19 8.09
C THR A 53 -9.08 34.83 7.33
N THR A 54 -10.31 34.45 7.69
CA THR A 54 -11.54 34.91 7.06
C THR A 54 -11.82 36.36 7.42
N VAL A 55 -11.71 36.71 8.71
CA VAL A 55 -11.81 38.10 9.18
C VAL A 55 -10.76 38.98 8.48
N SER A 56 -9.53 38.49 8.36
CA SER A 56 -8.44 39.20 7.67
C SER A 56 -8.67 39.35 6.15
N ARG A 57 -9.34 38.39 5.49
CA ARG A 57 -9.70 38.51 4.07
C ARG A 57 -10.81 39.54 3.84
N TYR A 58 -11.79 39.61 4.74
CA TYR A 58 -12.85 40.61 4.71
C TYR A 58 -12.32 42.02 4.93
N LEU A 59 -11.44 42.23 5.91
CA LEU A 59 -10.77 43.51 6.14
C LEU A 59 -9.78 43.91 5.03
N ARG A 60 -9.52 43.02 4.05
CA ARG A 60 -8.71 43.29 2.84
C ARG A 60 -9.53 43.30 1.54
N CYS A 61 -10.85 43.08 1.62
CA CYS A 61 -11.75 42.85 0.48
C CYS A 61 -11.21 41.85 -0.57
N LYS A 62 -10.36 40.90 -0.14
CA LYS A 62 -9.99 39.74 -0.97
C LYS A 62 -11.19 38.80 -1.13
N SER A 63 -12.08 38.84 -0.15
CA SER A 63 -13.42 38.25 -0.19
C SER A 63 -14.40 39.31 0.30
N PHE A 64 -15.59 39.38 -0.30
CA PHE A 64 -16.61 40.34 0.14
C PHE A 64 -17.20 39.88 1.48
N PRO A 65 -17.26 40.76 2.51
CA PRO A 65 -17.86 40.41 3.79
C PRO A 65 -19.38 40.18 3.63
N PRO A 66 -19.96 39.14 4.24
CA PRO A 66 -21.41 38.99 4.30
C PRO A 66 -22.02 40.09 5.18
N ALA A 67 -23.28 40.47 4.94
CA ALA A 67 -23.97 41.49 5.75
C ALA A 67 -23.98 41.13 7.25
N GLN A 68 -24.09 39.83 7.56
CA GLN A 68 -24.00 39.31 8.93
C GLN A 68 -22.66 39.67 9.60
N PHE A 69 -21.55 39.68 8.86
CA PHE A 69 -20.24 40.08 9.39
C PHE A 69 -20.24 41.57 9.77
N VAL A 70 -20.82 42.43 8.93
CA VAL A 70 -20.91 43.87 9.19
C VAL A 70 -21.80 44.17 10.39
N GLU A 71 -22.95 43.50 10.51
CA GLU A 71 -23.83 43.67 11.67
C GLU A 71 -23.18 43.19 12.97
N GLN A 72 -22.47 42.06 12.92
CA GLN A 72 -21.75 41.57 14.08
C GLN A 72 -20.57 42.47 14.46
N LEU A 73 -19.88 43.06 13.47
CA LEU A 73 -18.85 44.06 13.71
C LEU A 73 -19.42 45.32 14.37
N ILE A 74 -20.60 45.79 13.94
CA ILE A 74 -21.30 46.93 14.56
C ILE A 74 -21.72 46.58 16.00
N LYS A 75 -22.30 45.40 16.22
CA LYS A 75 -22.68 44.92 17.56
C LYS A 75 -21.47 44.84 18.49
N LEU A 76 -20.35 44.30 18.01
CA LEU A 76 -19.10 44.20 18.75
C LEU A 76 -18.47 45.56 19.03
N ALA A 77 -18.60 46.53 18.12
CA ALA A 77 -18.15 47.90 18.36
C ALA A 77 -19.00 48.59 19.45
N GLY A 78 -20.29 48.22 19.55
CA GLY A 78 -21.21 48.62 20.62
C GLY A 78 -21.42 50.14 20.69
N TYR A 79 -21.65 50.68 21.89
CA TYR A 79 -21.95 52.10 22.12
C TYR A 79 -20.84 53.10 21.72
N ARG A 80 -19.64 52.62 21.35
CA ARG A 80 -18.51 53.46 20.94
C ARG A 80 -18.47 53.76 19.44
N LEU A 81 -19.24 53.02 18.64
CA LEU A 81 -19.50 53.37 17.27
C LEU A 81 -20.72 54.30 17.27
N SER A 82 -20.60 55.50 16.72
CA SER A 82 -21.76 56.40 16.67
C SER A 82 -22.88 55.78 15.83
N VAL A 83 -24.13 56.12 16.12
CA VAL A 83 -25.27 55.67 15.29
C VAL A 83 -25.06 56.06 13.82
N ALA A 84 -24.46 57.23 13.57
CA ALA A 84 -24.12 57.70 12.24
C ALA A 84 -23.07 56.82 11.53
N ASP A 85 -22.07 56.30 12.24
CA ASP A 85 -21.02 55.44 11.70
C ASP A 85 -21.49 54.00 11.47
N ALA A 86 -22.33 53.48 12.37
CA ALA A 86 -23.00 52.19 12.19
C ALA A 86 -23.87 52.20 10.93
N ASP A 87 -24.65 53.27 10.74
CA ASP A 87 -25.46 53.43 9.55
C ASP A 87 -24.60 53.70 8.31
N ARG A 88 -23.45 54.36 8.45
CA ARG A 88 -22.47 54.52 7.36
C ARG A 88 -21.94 53.17 6.90
N LEU A 89 -21.56 52.26 7.80
CA LEU A 89 -21.10 50.91 7.47
C LEU A 89 -22.16 50.09 6.72
N ARG A 90 -23.41 50.10 7.20
CA ARG A 90 -24.53 49.43 6.52
C ARG A 90 -24.77 49.99 5.13
N ARG A 91 -24.75 51.32 4.98
CA ARG A 91 -24.92 51.99 3.69
C ARG A 91 -23.78 51.66 2.73
N LEU A 92 -22.52 51.71 3.18
CA LEU A 92 -21.36 51.38 2.36
C LEU A 92 -21.35 49.91 1.94
N HIS A 93 -21.73 49.00 2.83
CA HIS A 93 -21.86 47.58 2.51
C HIS A 93 -22.94 47.35 1.44
N GLY A 94 -24.13 47.93 1.63
CA GLY A 94 -25.22 47.85 0.65
C GLY A 94 -24.88 48.51 -0.69
N ALA A 95 -24.12 49.61 -0.68
CA ALA A 95 -23.65 50.29 -1.89
C ALA A 95 -22.60 49.45 -2.63
N ALA A 96 -21.64 48.85 -1.92
CA ALA A 96 -20.65 47.95 -2.49
C ALA A 96 -21.29 46.65 -3.02
N GLU A 97 -22.28 46.10 -2.31
CA GLU A 97 -23.02 44.92 -2.77
C GLU A 97 -23.83 45.22 -4.04
N LYS A 98 -24.48 46.39 -4.11
CA LYS A 98 -25.16 46.86 -5.32
C LYS A 98 -24.17 47.13 -6.45
N GLY A 99 -23.02 47.75 -6.16
CA GLY A 99 -21.95 47.99 -7.12
C GLY A 99 -21.34 46.71 -7.69
N ARG A 100 -21.29 45.62 -6.93
CA ARG A 100 -20.89 44.29 -7.43
C ARG A 100 -21.97 43.61 -8.26
N LYS A 101 -23.22 44.02 -8.12
CA LYS A 101 -24.35 43.61 -8.98
C LYS A 101 -24.46 44.49 -10.23
N ASP A 102 -23.74 45.61 -10.31
CA ASP A 102 -23.64 46.43 -11.52
C ASP A 102 -22.94 45.61 -12.63
N PRO A 103 -23.62 45.37 -13.75
CA PRO A 103 -23.05 44.68 -14.89
C PRO A 103 -21.71 45.28 -15.32
N GLN A 104 -21.50 46.59 -15.26
CA GLN A 104 -20.23 47.20 -15.69
C GLN A 104 -19.04 46.86 -14.77
N HIS A 105 -19.29 46.63 -13.48
CA HIS A 105 -18.26 46.19 -12.53
C HIS A 105 -17.97 44.70 -12.68
N GLN A 106 -19.01 43.87 -12.88
CA GLN A 106 -18.85 42.45 -13.20
C GLN A 106 -18.11 42.26 -14.51
N ILE A 107 -18.45 43.05 -15.53
CA ILE A 107 -17.76 43.07 -16.82
C ILE A 107 -16.30 43.48 -16.65
N ARG A 108 -15.95 44.50 -15.86
CA ARG A 108 -14.54 44.88 -15.64
C ARG A 108 -13.74 43.78 -14.95
N THR A 109 -14.32 43.16 -13.90
CA THR A 109 -13.68 42.08 -13.14
C THR A 109 -13.50 40.83 -13.98
N LEU A 110 -14.56 40.42 -14.70
CA LEU A 110 -14.52 39.31 -15.65
C LEU A 110 -13.58 39.62 -16.82
N SER A 111 -13.56 40.85 -17.34
CA SER A 111 -12.68 41.24 -18.46
C SER A 111 -11.20 41.20 -18.04
N ALA A 112 -10.85 41.58 -16.82
CA ALA A 112 -9.49 41.49 -16.28
C ALA A 112 -9.06 40.03 -15.99
N GLN A 113 -10.00 39.17 -15.64
CA GLN A 113 -9.78 37.75 -15.39
C GLN A 113 -9.68 36.97 -16.71
N VAL A 114 -10.56 37.26 -17.67
CA VAL A 114 -10.57 36.73 -19.03
C VAL A 114 -9.33 37.16 -19.81
N ARG A 115 -8.84 38.40 -19.67
CA ARG A 115 -7.57 38.82 -20.31
C ARG A 115 -6.38 37.98 -19.84
N ARG A 116 -6.27 37.74 -18.52
CA ARG A 116 -5.19 36.92 -17.93
C ARG A 116 -5.29 35.45 -18.35
N THR A 117 -6.49 34.89 -18.39
CA THR A 117 -6.70 33.50 -18.80
C THR A 117 -6.52 33.32 -20.32
N ALA A 118 -6.92 34.30 -21.14
CA ALA A 118 -6.79 34.27 -22.59
C ALA A 118 -5.34 34.41 -23.07
N GLU A 119 -4.49 35.17 -22.36
CA GLU A 119 -3.06 35.25 -22.64
C GLU A 119 -2.32 33.96 -22.25
N GLN A 120 -2.73 33.27 -21.18
CA GLN A 120 -2.17 31.98 -20.77
C GLN A 120 -2.64 30.82 -21.67
N ALA A 121 -3.87 30.89 -22.19
CA ALA A 121 -4.43 29.89 -23.10
C ALA A 121 -3.83 29.98 -24.52
N LYS A 122 -3.58 31.19 -25.04
CA LYS A 122 -3.00 31.38 -26.39
C LYS A 122 -1.57 30.83 -26.55
N GLU A 123 -0.78 30.77 -25.48
CA GLU A 123 0.58 30.22 -25.52
C GLU A 123 0.61 28.69 -25.38
N ALA A 124 -0.42 28.11 -24.74
CA ALA A 124 -0.58 26.68 -24.57
C ALA A 124 -1.16 25.99 -25.81
N ASP A 125 -2.10 26.65 -26.50
CA ASP A 125 -2.78 26.14 -27.71
C ASP A 125 -1.81 25.95 -28.89
N ARG A 126 -0.81 26.83 -29.00
CA ARG A 126 0.24 26.75 -30.04
C ARG A 126 1.06 25.46 -29.94
N ARG A 127 1.46 25.05 -28.74
CA ARG A 127 2.29 23.84 -28.50
C ARG A 127 1.56 22.51 -28.61
N SER A 128 0.23 22.56 -28.60
CA SER A 128 -0.61 21.38 -28.77
C SER A 128 -0.66 20.95 -30.24
N THR A 129 -0.75 21.91 -31.16
CA THR A 129 -0.92 21.65 -32.60
C THR A 129 0.35 21.08 -33.26
N GLU A 130 1.56 21.47 -32.81
CA GLU A 130 2.81 20.95 -33.41
C GLU A 130 3.18 19.53 -32.90
N ALA A 131 2.67 19.11 -31.73
CA ALA A 131 2.87 17.76 -31.19
C ALA A 131 1.93 16.71 -31.84
N GLU A 132 0.73 17.12 -32.24
CA GLU A 132 -0.26 16.28 -32.94
C GLU A 132 0.27 15.83 -34.33
N ASP A 133 0.98 16.72 -35.02
CA ASP A 133 1.59 16.45 -36.32
C ASP A 133 2.82 15.52 -36.25
N ALA A 134 3.50 15.44 -35.10
CA ALA A 134 4.62 14.50 -34.91
C ALA A 134 4.14 13.06 -34.64
N LEU A 135 3.03 12.91 -33.91
CA LEU A 135 2.41 11.61 -33.64
C LEU A 135 1.86 10.95 -34.92
N ASN A 136 1.30 11.74 -35.84
CA ASN A 136 0.84 11.26 -37.15
C ASN A 136 1.98 10.72 -38.04
N ARG A 137 3.20 11.24 -37.88
CA ARG A 137 4.40 10.75 -38.59
C ARG A 137 4.91 9.40 -38.03
N ALA A 138 4.91 9.21 -36.71
CA ALA A 138 5.33 7.94 -36.10
C ALA A 138 4.37 6.78 -36.37
N LEU A 139 3.05 7.05 -36.43
CA LEU A 139 2.03 6.06 -36.75
C LEU A 139 2.12 5.53 -38.20
N THR A 140 2.71 6.32 -39.10
CA THR A 140 2.91 5.94 -40.51
C THR A 140 4.06 4.93 -40.64
N GLU A 141 5.11 5.03 -39.80
CA GLU A 141 6.27 4.13 -39.85
C GLU A 141 6.01 2.77 -39.17
N ILE A 142 5.20 2.74 -38.11
CA ILE A 142 4.79 1.47 -37.46
C ILE A 142 3.94 0.60 -38.41
N ARG A 143 3.11 1.22 -39.26
CA ARG A 143 2.35 0.49 -40.29
C ARG A 143 3.26 -0.16 -41.33
N ARG A 144 4.37 0.48 -41.68
CA ARG A 144 5.37 -0.04 -42.61
C ARG A 144 6.07 -1.29 -42.07
N LEU A 145 6.45 -1.29 -40.79
CA LEU A 145 7.16 -2.41 -40.14
C LEU A 145 6.27 -3.63 -39.88
N ARG A 146 4.98 -3.43 -39.57
CA ARG A 146 4.03 -4.54 -39.40
C ARG A 146 3.76 -5.31 -40.70
N THR A 147 3.71 -4.61 -41.83
CA THR A 147 3.57 -5.23 -43.15
C THR A 147 4.79 -6.09 -43.50
N GLN A 148 5.99 -5.71 -43.06
CA GLN A 148 7.21 -6.53 -43.22
C GLN A 148 7.19 -7.80 -42.37
N LEU A 149 6.68 -7.76 -41.14
CA LEU A 149 6.66 -8.92 -40.25
C LEU A 149 5.60 -9.96 -40.69
N HIS A 150 4.44 -9.50 -41.19
CA HIS A 150 3.35 -10.35 -41.66
C HIS A 150 3.71 -11.20 -42.90
N LEU A 151 4.73 -10.78 -43.66
CA LEU A 151 5.25 -11.51 -44.82
C LEU A 151 6.22 -12.65 -44.45
N SER A 152 6.56 -12.84 -43.16
CA SER A 152 7.70 -13.69 -42.76
C SER A 152 7.36 -15.03 -42.08
N THR A 153 6.16 -15.27 -41.54
CA THR A 153 5.89 -16.49 -40.72
C THR A 153 4.48 -17.06 -40.87
N GLY A 154 4.02 -17.30 -42.10
CA GLY A 154 2.68 -17.82 -42.40
C GLY A 154 2.19 -19.01 -41.54
N SER A 155 0.87 -19.01 -41.34
CA SER A 155 -0.01 -20.00 -40.69
C SER A 155 0.01 -21.39 -41.36
N LEU A 156 -0.28 -22.48 -40.61
CA LEU A 156 -1.41 -23.40 -40.90
C LEU A 156 -1.54 -24.56 -39.89
N GLU A 157 -2.79 -25.02 -39.76
CA GLU A 157 -3.40 -26.00 -38.86
C GLU A 157 -3.07 -27.49 -39.19
N ASP A 158 -3.56 -28.38 -38.30
CA ASP A 158 -3.74 -29.84 -38.38
C ASP A 158 -2.54 -30.80 -38.14
N ARG A 159 -2.59 -31.51 -36.99
CA ARG A 159 -2.58 -33.00 -36.82
C ARG A 159 -2.11 -33.44 -35.41
N GLY A 160 -3.06 -33.73 -34.52
CA GLY A 160 -2.85 -34.16 -33.13
C GLY A 160 -2.44 -35.63 -32.90
N ASP A 161 -2.47 -36.50 -33.91
CA ASP A 161 -2.19 -37.95 -33.71
C ASP A 161 -0.70 -38.34 -33.84
N ALA A 162 0.14 -37.46 -34.36
CA ALA A 162 1.59 -37.69 -34.37
C ALA A 162 2.20 -37.50 -32.97
N PHE A 163 1.56 -36.71 -32.11
CA PHE A 163 2.09 -36.30 -30.81
C PHE A 163 2.08 -37.44 -29.77
N LEU A 164 1.00 -38.20 -29.67
CA LEU A 164 0.92 -39.34 -28.74
C LEU A 164 1.87 -40.48 -29.16
N THR A 165 2.01 -40.69 -30.48
CA THR A 165 2.92 -41.70 -31.03
C THR A 165 4.40 -41.35 -30.81
N GLU A 166 4.74 -40.05 -30.77
CA GLU A 166 6.10 -39.60 -30.48
C GLU A 166 6.43 -39.71 -28.97
N LEU A 167 5.42 -39.56 -28.10
CA LEU A 167 5.56 -39.63 -26.65
C LEU A 167 5.80 -41.06 -26.15
N ASP A 168 5.11 -42.04 -26.73
CA ASP A 168 5.36 -43.46 -26.47
C ASP A 168 6.74 -43.89 -26.99
N ARG A 169 7.19 -43.31 -28.11
CA ARG A 169 8.54 -43.52 -28.65
C ARG A 169 9.61 -42.94 -27.73
N TYR A 170 9.33 -41.80 -27.10
CA TYR A 170 10.21 -41.16 -26.11
C TYR A 170 10.28 -41.96 -24.80
N ALA A 171 9.16 -42.51 -24.33
CA ALA A 171 9.11 -43.38 -23.15
C ALA A 171 9.85 -44.72 -23.39
N ALA A 172 9.73 -45.31 -24.58
CA ALA A 172 10.41 -46.56 -24.94
C ALA A 172 11.94 -46.41 -25.06
N GLN A 173 12.46 -45.23 -25.41
CA GLN A 173 13.90 -44.97 -25.51
C GLN A 173 14.58 -44.71 -24.16
N ARG A 174 13.83 -44.71 -23.05
CA ARG A 174 14.34 -44.51 -21.69
C ARG A 174 14.29 -45.76 -20.81
N ALA A 175 14.37 -46.94 -21.42
CA ALA A 175 14.69 -48.17 -20.68
C ALA A 175 16.07 -48.03 -19.98
N PRO A 176 16.28 -48.65 -18.80
CA PRO A 176 17.46 -48.39 -17.98
C PRO A 176 18.73 -48.85 -18.71
N GLY A 177 19.61 -47.93 -19.10
CA GLY A 177 20.91 -48.32 -19.67
C GLY A 177 21.71 -47.29 -20.48
N ALA A 178 21.14 -46.17 -20.97
CA ALA A 178 21.90 -45.20 -21.77
C ALA A 178 22.11 -43.88 -21.02
N ARG A 179 23.34 -43.68 -20.52
CA ARG A 179 23.85 -42.35 -20.11
C ARG A 179 24.35 -41.61 -21.35
N ASP A 180 24.15 -40.29 -21.35
CA ASP A 180 24.77 -39.29 -22.22
C ASP A 180 24.33 -39.20 -23.69
N VAL A 181 23.13 -38.63 -23.94
CA VAL A 181 22.89 -37.75 -25.11
C VAL A 181 21.87 -36.67 -24.72
N PRO A 182 22.13 -35.36 -24.94
CA PRO A 182 21.13 -34.32 -24.74
C PRO A 182 20.12 -34.34 -25.88
N VAL A 183 18.92 -34.86 -25.64
CA VAL A 183 17.83 -34.80 -26.62
C VAL A 183 17.17 -33.42 -26.56
N ARG A 184 17.40 -32.59 -27.57
CA ARG A 184 16.64 -31.34 -27.76
C ARG A 184 15.23 -31.67 -28.24
N VAL A 185 14.24 -31.33 -27.41
CA VAL A 185 12.83 -31.33 -27.80
C VAL A 185 12.60 -30.19 -28.78
N ARG A 186 12.03 -30.48 -29.96
CA ARG A 186 11.75 -29.47 -30.98
C ARG A 186 10.65 -28.51 -30.48
N SER A 187 10.82 -27.22 -30.77
CA SER A 187 10.00 -26.11 -30.27
C SER A 187 8.49 -26.24 -30.51
N ALA A 188 8.07 -27.03 -31.51
CA ALA A 188 6.67 -27.31 -31.80
C ALA A 188 5.97 -28.17 -30.71
N VAL A 189 6.69 -29.06 -30.04
CA VAL A 189 6.17 -29.89 -28.93
C VAL A 189 5.92 -29.04 -27.68
N LEU A 190 6.84 -28.10 -27.40
CA LEU A 190 6.70 -27.12 -26.31
C LEU A 190 5.54 -26.14 -26.54
N ALA A 191 5.22 -25.81 -27.79
CA ALA A 191 4.07 -24.95 -28.11
C ALA A 191 2.73 -25.67 -27.84
N SER A 192 2.63 -26.95 -28.18
CA SER A 192 1.44 -27.77 -27.91
C SER A 192 1.20 -28.02 -26.41
N TRP A 193 2.27 -28.17 -25.62
CA TRP A 193 2.18 -28.30 -24.16
C TRP A 193 1.66 -27.02 -23.49
N ARG A 194 2.01 -25.85 -24.02
CA ARG A 194 1.51 -24.55 -23.52
C ARG A 194 0.02 -24.36 -23.79
N THR A 195 -0.52 -24.88 -24.88
CA THR A 195 -1.95 -24.75 -25.18
C THR A 195 -2.82 -25.62 -24.27
N VAL A 196 -2.35 -26.80 -23.87
CA VAL A 196 -3.05 -27.69 -22.92
C VAL A 196 -3.05 -27.10 -21.51
N LEU A 197 -1.96 -26.44 -21.10
CA LEU A 197 -1.86 -25.80 -19.77
C LEU A 197 -2.69 -24.52 -19.64
N VAL A 198 -3.00 -23.83 -20.74
CA VAL A 198 -3.83 -22.62 -20.72
C VAL A 198 -5.35 -22.95 -20.72
N GLY A 199 -5.73 -24.20 -21.00
CA GLY A 199 -7.13 -24.66 -20.94
C GLY A 199 -7.62 -25.10 -19.56
N ALA A 200 -6.80 -24.99 -18.50
CA ALA A 200 -7.11 -25.50 -17.16
C ALA A 200 -7.42 -24.41 -16.10
N ASP A 201 -7.61 -23.15 -16.50
CA ASP A 201 -7.89 -22.03 -15.58
C ASP A 201 -9.40 -21.77 -15.35
N SER A 202 -10.25 -22.79 -15.47
CA SER A 202 -11.67 -22.68 -15.11
C SER A 202 -12.20 -23.96 -14.49
N ALA A 203 -12.05 -24.10 -13.17
CA ALA A 203 -12.81 -25.04 -12.37
C ALA A 203 -13.92 -24.30 -11.60
N PRO A 204 -15.16 -24.80 -11.54
CA PRO A 204 -16.25 -24.17 -10.81
C PRO A 204 -16.08 -24.31 -9.29
N THR A 205 -16.47 -23.27 -8.58
CA THR A 205 -16.58 -23.17 -7.11
C THR A 205 -17.55 -24.22 -6.55
N MET A 206 -17.21 -24.85 -5.42
CA MET A 206 -18.01 -25.89 -4.77
C MET A 206 -18.56 -25.41 -3.43
N THR A 207 -19.85 -25.64 -3.18
CA THR A 207 -20.53 -25.43 -1.90
C THR A 207 -20.67 -26.71 -1.08
N GLY A 208 -20.78 -26.53 0.24
CA GLY A 208 -20.68 -27.56 1.27
C GLY A 208 -21.78 -28.61 1.26
N THR A 209 -21.46 -29.75 1.86
CA THR A 209 -22.42 -30.76 2.33
C THR A 209 -22.15 -31.01 3.80
N ASP A 210 -23.17 -30.93 4.65
CA ASP A 210 -23.11 -31.06 6.13
C ASP A 210 -22.70 -32.45 6.67
N SER A 211 -22.24 -33.36 5.80
CA SER A 211 -21.90 -34.74 6.16
C SER A 211 -20.39 -34.94 6.37
N LEU A 212 -20.04 -35.65 7.45
CA LEU A 212 -18.67 -35.99 7.82
C LEU A 212 -17.94 -36.74 6.68
N PRO A 213 -16.61 -36.57 6.55
CA PRO A 213 -15.80 -37.34 5.61
C PRO A 213 -15.99 -38.86 5.80
N GLY A 214 -16.03 -39.62 4.70
CA GLY A 214 -16.15 -41.08 4.75
C GLY A 214 -17.58 -41.65 4.88
N THR A 215 -18.60 -40.79 5.02
CA THR A 215 -20.01 -41.23 5.05
C THR A 215 -20.52 -41.65 3.66
N ARG A 216 -21.45 -42.63 3.64
CA ARG A 216 -22.05 -43.16 2.41
C ARG A 216 -22.73 -42.06 1.58
N ASP A 217 -23.41 -41.12 2.23
CA ASP A 217 -24.13 -40.04 1.55
C ASP A 217 -23.20 -39.07 0.82
N ARG A 218 -22.01 -38.78 1.38
CA ARG A 218 -20.99 -37.95 0.73
C ARG A 218 -20.33 -38.66 -0.46
N ARG A 219 -20.15 -39.98 -0.38
CA ARG A 219 -19.67 -40.80 -1.50
C ARG A 219 -20.70 -40.87 -2.63
N CYS A 220 -21.96 -41.14 -2.30
CA CYS A 220 -23.06 -41.13 -3.28
C CYS A 220 -23.18 -39.75 -3.96
N ALA A 221 -23.16 -38.66 -3.20
CA ALA A 221 -23.15 -37.31 -3.76
C ALA A 221 -21.94 -37.03 -4.67
N THR A 222 -20.77 -37.60 -4.36
CA THR A 222 -19.56 -37.47 -5.20
C THR A 222 -19.65 -38.33 -6.47
N TYR A 223 -20.20 -39.55 -6.38
CA TYR A 223 -20.39 -40.44 -7.53
C TYR A 223 -21.47 -39.92 -8.49
N ASP A 224 -22.52 -39.29 -7.97
CA ASP A 224 -23.54 -38.59 -8.74
C ASP A 224 -22.98 -37.35 -9.42
N ARG A 225 -22.15 -36.57 -8.72
CA ARG A 225 -21.50 -35.36 -9.24
C ARG A 225 -20.47 -35.65 -10.35
N LEU A 226 -19.99 -36.90 -10.45
CA LEU A 226 -19.05 -37.37 -11.48
C LEU A 226 -19.72 -38.22 -12.58
N GLU A 227 -21.06 -38.34 -12.55
CA GLU A 227 -21.85 -39.15 -13.51
C GLU A 227 -21.37 -40.60 -13.68
N LEU A 228 -20.80 -41.19 -12.63
CA LEU A 228 -20.25 -42.54 -12.71
C LEU A 228 -21.36 -43.59 -12.87
N GLU A 229 -21.22 -44.50 -13.83
CA GLU A 229 -22.12 -45.65 -13.99
C GLU A 229 -22.14 -46.54 -12.73
N GLN A 230 -23.30 -47.12 -12.41
CA GLN A 230 -23.54 -47.89 -11.18
C GLN A 230 -22.47 -48.97 -10.92
N ARG A 231 -22.02 -49.68 -11.96
CA ARG A 231 -20.97 -50.70 -11.86
C ARG A 231 -19.63 -50.17 -11.32
N HIS A 232 -19.28 -48.92 -11.61
CA HIS A 232 -18.05 -48.31 -11.12
C HIS A 232 -18.20 -47.82 -9.67
N ARG A 233 -19.42 -47.43 -9.28
CA ARG A 233 -19.76 -47.11 -7.89
C ARG A 233 -19.66 -48.34 -7.01
N ASP A 234 -20.22 -49.46 -7.47
CA ASP A 234 -20.20 -50.74 -6.75
C ASP A 234 -18.75 -51.26 -6.56
N VAL A 235 -17.88 -51.06 -7.56
CA VAL A 235 -16.43 -51.38 -7.46
C VAL A 235 -15.71 -50.43 -6.50
N LEU A 236 -16.03 -49.14 -6.50
CA LEU A 236 -15.42 -48.15 -5.59
C LEU A 236 -15.85 -48.36 -4.13
N ASP A 237 -17.11 -48.72 -3.90
CA ASP A 237 -17.60 -49.06 -2.56
C ASP A 237 -17.04 -50.40 -2.05
N ALA A 238 -16.70 -51.35 -2.93
CA ALA A 238 -16.00 -52.58 -2.55
C ALA A 238 -14.52 -52.37 -2.15
N LEU A 239 -13.93 -51.21 -2.51
CA LEU A 239 -12.54 -50.86 -2.22
C LEU A 239 -12.37 -50.04 -0.93
N VAL A 240 -13.47 -49.65 -0.26
CA VAL A 240 -13.46 -48.84 0.96
C VAL A 240 -14.39 -49.46 2.01
N PRO A 241 -13.87 -50.19 3.02
CA PRO A 241 -14.70 -50.69 4.11
C PRO A 241 -15.27 -49.52 4.93
N LEU A 242 -16.51 -49.66 5.40
CA LEU A 242 -17.08 -48.78 6.43
C LEU A 242 -16.27 -48.97 7.72
N ALA A 243 -15.75 -47.90 8.31
CA ALA A 243 -15.23 -47.94 9.67
C ALA A 243 -16.40 -48.03 10.67
N ASP A 244 -16.27 -48.93 11.63
CA ASP A 244 -17.06 -49.01 12.86
C ASP A 244 -16.66 -47.83 13.77
N PRO A 245 -17.58 -47.14 14.49
CA PRO A 245 -17.24 -45.99 15.32
C PRO A 245 -16.40 -46.32 16.57
N ASP A 246 -16.06 -47.60 16.79
CA ASP A 246 -15.41 -48.10 18.00
C ASP A 246 -13.87 -48.18 17.88
N VAL A 247 -13.24 -47.15 17.28
CA VAL A 247 -11.78 -46.98 17.38
C VAL A 247 -11.50 -46.22 18.67
N GLY A 248 -10.86 -46.89 19.63
CA GLY A 248 -10.50 -46.34 20.94
C GLY A 248 -9.70 -45.02 20.83
N PRO A 249 -9.69 -44.20 21.91
CA PRO A 249 -9.09 -42.87 21.87
C PRO A 249 -7.63 -42.91 21.41
N LEU A 250 -7.28 -42.03 20.46
CA LEU A 250 -5.90 -41.72 20.12
C LEU A 250 -5.19 -41.25 21.40
N GLY A 251 -4.21 -42.02 21.89
CA GLY A 251 -3.41 -41.61 23.03
C GLY A 251 -2.42 -40.50 22.64
N GLU A 252 -2.17 -39.54 23.55
CA GLU A 252 -1.12 -38.51 23.41
C GLU A 252 0.23 -39.11 22.97
N ALA A 253 0.53 -40.33 23.43
CA ALA A 253 1.73 -41.08 23.07
C ALA A 253 1.89 -41.33 21.55
N THR A 254 0.80 -41.40 20.77
CA THR A 254 0.89 -41.62 19.32
C THR A 254 1.40 -40.38 18.59
N VAL A 255 0.94 -39.18 18.98
CA VAL A 255 1.37 -37.92 18.35
C VAL A 255 2.84 -37.63 18.69
N GLU A 256 3.21 -37.81 19.96
CA GLU A 256 4.59 -37.62 20.43
C GLU A 256 5.58 -38.53 19.67
N LEU A 257 5.19 -39.79 19.45
CA LEU A 257 5.97 -40.75 18.66
C LEU A 257 6.19 -40.30 17.20
N HIS A 258 5.17 -39.70 16.58
CA HIS A 258 5.26 -39.18 15.22
C HIS A 258 6.15 -37.93 15.16
N ASP A 259 5.99 -37.01 16.11
CA ASP A 259 6.82 -35.81 16.22
C ASP A 259 8.30 -36.17 16.44
N LEU A 260 8.60 -37.09 17.37
CA LEU A 260 9.96 -37.65 17.56
C LEU A 260 10.51 -38.25 16.26
N ALA A 261 9.70 -39.02 15.53
CA ALA A 261 10.12 -39.60 14.25
C ALA A 261 10.46 -38.49 13.23
N PHE A 262 9.68 -37.42 13.15
CA PHE A 262 9.96 -36.28 12.28
C PHE A 262 11.20 -35.49 12.71
N GLU A 263 11.46 -35.33 14.00
CA GLU A 263 12.67 -34.69 14.51
C GLU A 263 13.95 -35.37 14.01
N THR A 264 13.94 -36.71 13.94
CA THR A 264 15.09 -37.45 13.39
C THR A 264 15.34 -37.23 11.89
N MET A 265 14.43 -36.56 11.19
CA MET A 265 14.55 -36.20 9.77
C MET A 265 14.95 -34.74 9.55
N VAL A 266 15.03 -33.95 10.62
CA VAL A 266 15.45 -32.55 10.57
C VAL A 266 16.91 -32.48 10.12
N GLY A 267 17.18 -31.69 9.06
CA GLY A 267 18.51 -31.51 8.48
C GLY A 267 18.94 -32.57 7.45
N SER A 268 18.47 -33.82 7.55
CA SER A 268 18.76 -34.87 6.54
C SER A 268 17.71 -34.96 5.42
N GLY A 269 16.52 -34.38 5.63
CA GLY A 269 15.38 -34.50 4.72
C GLY A 269 14.47 -35.70 5.04
N PRO A 270 13.31 -35.80 4.37
CA PRO A 270 12.34 -36.87 4.56
C PRO A 270 12.95 -38.23 4.20
N ARG A 271 12.58 -39.25 4.98
CA ARG A 271 13.01 -40.65 4.82
C ARG A 271 11.85 -41.58 5.16
N PRO A 272 11.91 -42.89 4.85
CA PRO A 272 10.78 -43.79 5.06
C PRO A 272 10.22 -43.71 6.47
N PHE A 273 8.97 -43.23 6.61
CA PHE A 273 8.42 -42.82 7.90
C PHE A 273 8.38 -43.97 8.92
N ALA A 274 7.93 -45.14 8.48
CA ALA A 274 7.89 -46.35 9.31
C ALA A 274 9.26 -46.69 9.93
N ARG A 275 10.38 -46.46 9.21
CA ARG A 275 11.72 -46.71 9.76
C ARG A 275 12.11 -45.72 10.85
N ALA A 276 11.72 -44.45 10.70
CA ALA A 276 11.99 -43.43 11.72
C ALA A 276 11.19 -43.72 13.00
N VAL A 277 9.92 -44.13 12.88
CA VAL A 277 9.10 -44.54 14.02
C VAL A 277 9.71 -45.74 14.75
N VAL A 278 10.15 -46.77 14.03
CA VAL A 278 10.84 -47.94 14.63
C VAL A 278 12.13 -47.52 15.36
N TYR A 279 12.86 -46.55 14.82
CA TYR A 279 14.09 -46.06 15.43
C TYR A 279 13.83 -45.37 16.78
N VAL A 280 12.87 -44.43 16.83
CA VAL A 280 12.56 -43.68 18.07
C VAL A 280 11.80 -44.50 19.10
N SER A 281 11.18 -45.62 18.69
CA SER A 281 10.46 -46.54 19.59
C SER A 281 11.30 -47.72 20.10
N SER A 282 12.61 -47.71 19.84
CA SER A 282 13.49 -48.85 20.15
C SER A 282 13.54 -49.23 21.63
N ASP A 283 13.30 -48.28 22.53
CA ASP A 283 13.29 -48.48 23.99
C ASP A 283 11.88 -48.66 24.60
N LEU A 284 10.83 -48.68 23.77
CA LEU A 284 9.45 -48.89 24.25
C LEU A 284 9.15 -50.38 24.51
N SER A 285 8.41 -50.67 25.57
CA SER A 285 8.04 -52.03 25.98
C SER A 285 7.14 -52.77 24.97
N ALA A 286 6.46 -52.03 24.09
CA ALA A 286 5.66 -52.57 22.99
C ALA A 286 6.03 -51.84 21.69
N ARG A 287 6.24 -52.60 20.61
CA ARG A 287 6.55 -52.01 19.30
C ARG A 287 5.29 -51.37 18.70
N PRO A 288 5.34 -50.10 18.28
CA PRO A 288 4.21 -49.44 17.63
C PRO A 288 3.92 -50.09 16.26
N ASP A 289 2.64 -50.21 15.90
CA ASP A 289 2.24 -50.64 14.56
C ASP A 289 2.51 -49.51 13.56
N THR A 290 3.47 -49.71 12.67
CA THR A 290 3.84 -48.74 11.63
C THR A 290 3.16 -48.99 10.29
N SER A 291 2.13 -49.84 10.25
CA SER A 291 1.36 -50.08 9.03
C SER A 291 0.61 -48.82 8.62
N GLN A 292 0.58 -48.55 7.31
CA GLN A 292 -0.08 -47.34 6.82
C GLN A 292 -1.60 -47.42 6.90
N HIS A 293 -2.19 -48.61 7.04
CA HIS A 293 -3.62 -48.76 7.33
C HIS A 293 -3.97 -48.13 8.68
N VAL A 294 -3.20 -48.45 9.73
CA VAL A 294 -3.39 -47.86 11.06
C VAL A 294 -3.24 -46.34 11.02
N LEU A 295 -2.25 -45.82 10.29
CA LEU A 295 -2.10 -44.38 10.08
C LEU A 295 -3.34 -43.76 9.41
N ARG A 296 -3.89 -44.40 8.38
CA ARG A 296 -5.11 -43.91 7.70
C ARG A 296 -6.31 -43.90 8.66
N ASP A 297 -6.52 -44.97 9.41
CA ASP A 297 -7.60 -45.05 10.40
C ASP A 297 -7.48 -43.91 11.43
N GLN A 298 -6.26 -43.70 11.95
CA GLN A 298 -5.96 -42.62 12.89
C GLN A 298 -6.18 -41.22 12.29
N LEU A 299 -5.79 -40.98 11.04
CA LEU A 299 -6.01 -39.69 10.35
C LEU A 299 -7.48 -39.43 10.02
N THR A 300 -8.31 -40.48 9.95
CA THR A 300 -9.73 -40.37 9.60
C THR A 300 -10.69 -40.52 10.79
N ALA A 301 -10.15 -40.62 12.01
CA ALA A 301 -10.90 -40.81 13.27
C ALA A 301 -11.68 -39.56 13.76
N GLY A 302 -12.22 -38.74 12.83
CA GLY A 302 -13.01 -37.56 13.14
C GLY A 302 -12.27 -36.53 14.01
N ALA A 303 -12.91 -36.05 15.08
CA ALA A 303 -12.35 -35.03 15.96
C ALA A 303 -11.05 -35.47 16.68
N ALA A 304 -10.89 -36.77 16.93
CA ALA A 304 -9.70 -37.31 17.61
C ALA A 304 -8.43 -37.23 16.75
N ALA A 305 -8.57 -37.14 15.43
CA ALA A 305 -7.45 -37.08 14.50
C ALA A 305 -6.73 -35.72 14.46
N GLY A 306 -7.36 -34.65 14.96
CA GLY A 306 -6.89 -33.26 14.83
C GLY A 306 -5.41 -33.06 15.16
N PRO A 307 -4.94 -33.40 16.37
CA PRO A 307 -3.54 -33.23 16.76
C PRO A 307 -2.54 -33.98 15.86
N LEU A 308 -2.91 -35.18 15.38
CA LEU A 308 -2.08 -35.96 14.47
C LEU A 308 -2.04 -35.34 13.07
N VAL A 309 -3.19 -34.90 12.54
CA VAL A 309 -3.28 -34.19 11.26
C VAL A 309 -2.43 -32.91 11.30
N ASP A 310 -2.46 -32.17 12.41
CA ASP A 310 -1.67 -30.95 12.58
C ASP A 310 -0.16 -31.23 12.60
N SER A 311 0.28 -32.31 13.28
CA SER A 311 1.67 -32.77 13.25
C SER A 311 2.14 -33.09 11.82
N TRP A 312 1.36 -33.87 11.07
CA TRP A 312 1.66 -34.18 9.67
C TRP A 312 1.66 -32.95 8.79
N ARG A 313 0.69 -32.03 8.96
CA ARG A 313 0.58 -30.78 8.21
C ARG A 313 1.82 -29.92 8.38
N ARG A 314 2.25 -29.67 9.63
CA ARG A 314 3.45 -28.88 9.93
C ARG A 314 4.67 -29.43 9.19
N ASN A 315 4.89 -30.75 9.26
CA ASN A 315 6.06 -31.38 8.68
C ASN A 315 6.00 -31.46 7.15
N ILE A 316 4.85 -31.79 6.56
CA ILE A 316 4.65 -31.80 5.10
C ILE A 316 4.87 -30.41 4.51
N ASN A 317 4.21 -29.38 5.07
CA ASN A 317 4.34 -28.01 4.59
C ASN A 317 5.80 -27.52 4.71
N ARG A 318 6.50 -27.86 5.80
CA ARG A 318 7.92 -27.53 5.97
C ARG A 318 8.77 -28.03 4.80
N TRP A 319 8.60 -29.29 4.39
CA TRP A 319 9.36 -29.87 3.28
C TRP A 319 8.90 -29.41 1.90
N ASP A 320 7.60 -29.21 1.71
CA ASP A 320 7.08 -28.65 0.47
C ASP A 320 7.62 -27.25 0.19
N HIS A 321 7.79 -26.45 1.25
CA HIS A 321 8.19 -25.05 1.13
C HIS A 321 9.71 -24.86 1.13
N GLU A 322 10.49 -25.90 1.46
CA GLU A 322 11.95 -25.84 1.55
C GLU A 322 12.57 -25.44 0.20
N THR A 323 13.30 -24.33 0.17
CA THR A 323 13.99 -23.82 -1.02
C THR A 323 15.38 -24.44 -1.14
N GLY A 324 15.62 -25.16 -2.23
CA GLY A 324 16.90 -25.82 -2.50
C GLY A 324 17.24 -26.99 -1.55
N PRO A 325 16.29 -27.91 -1.28
CA PRO A 325 16.55 -29.03 -0.38
C PRO A 325 17.59 -29.99 -0.96
N ARG A 326 18.36 -30.66 -0.10
CA ARG A 326 19.32 -31.70 -0.54
C ARG A 326 18.67 -32.98 -1.05
N TRP A 327 17.38 -33.19 -0.77
CA TRP A 327 16.67 -34.44 -1.00
C TRP A 327 15.84 -34.46 -2.30
N THR A 328 15.69 -33.33 -3.01
CA THR A 328 14.95 -33.26 -4.28
C THR A 328 15.32 -32.02 -5.10
N ASP A 329 15.28 -32.13 -6.43
CA ASP A 329 15.45 -30.98 -7.35
C ASP A 329 14.10 -30.34 -7.76
N SER A 330 12.98 -30.85 -7.24
CA SER A 330 11.64 -30.34 -7.57
C SER A 330 11.45 -28.88 -7.09
N PRO A 331 10.72 -28.03 -7.83
CA PRO A 331 10.41 -26.68 -7.38
C PRO A 331 9.64 -26.69 -6.05
N PRO A 332 9.91 -25.77 -5.10
CA PRO A 332 9.11 -25.69 -3.87
C PRO A 332 7.65 -25.39 -4.20
N ARG A 333 6.73 -25.80 -3.31
CA ARG A 333 5.27 -25.54 -3.41
C ARG A 333 4.61 -26.07 -4.68
N SER A 334 5.10 -27.20 -5.20
CA SER A 334 4.59 -27.79 -6.44
C SER A 334 4.02 -29.20 -6.20
N ALA A 335 3.22 -29.67 -7.15
CA ALA A 335 2.71 -31.04 -7.14
C ALA A 335 3.87 -32.05 -7.23
N GLU A 336 4.88 -31.77 -8.05
CA GLU A 336 6.09 -32.59 -8.18
C GLU A 336 6.85 -32.68 -6.85
N ARG A 337 6.92 -31.58 -6.09
CA ARG A 337 7.52 -31.58 -4.75
C ARG A 337 6.77 -32.46 -3.77
N ARG A 338 5.44 -32.34 -3.73
CA ARG A 338 4.61 -33.19 -2.86
C ARG A 338 4.76 -34.67 -3.20
N ILE A 339 4.84 -35.00 -4.49
CA ILE A 339 5.06 -36.37 -4.96
C ILE A 339 6.43 -36.87 -4.48
N ALA A 340 7.50 -36.11 -4.68
CA ALA A 340 8.84 -36.46 -4.24
C ALA A 340 8.91 -36.66 -2.71
N LEU A 341 8.20 -35.83 -1.94
CA LEU A 341 8.09 -35.96 -0.49
C LEU A 341 7.42 -37.28 -0.10
N TYR A 342 6.26 -37.59 -0.69
CA TYR A 342 5.53 -38.82 -0.41
C TYR A 342 6.33 -40.08 -0.79
N GLU A 343 7.12 -40.01 -1.85
CA GLU A 343 8.05 -41.08 -2.23
C GLU A 343 9.17 -41.24 -1.21
N ALA A 344 9.78 -40.14 -0.76
CA ALA A 344 10.82 -40.16 0.27
C ALA A 344 10.32 -40.71 1.62
N LEU A 345 9.08 -40.37 2.00
CA LEU A 345 8.40 -40.91 3.19
C LEU A 345 7.93 -42.37 3.02
N ALA A 346 8.06 -42.94 1.81
CA ALA A 346 7.61 -44.28 1.42
C ALA A 346 6.11 -44.52 1.63
N LEU A 347 5.27 -43.52 1.32
CA LEU A 347 3.82 -43.58 1.51
C LEU A 347 3.12 -44.34 0.37
N GLU A 348 2.12 -45.15 0.71
CA GLU A 348 1.25 -45.87 -0.22
C GLU A 348 0.25 -44.91 -0.91
N PRO A 349 -0.21 -45.19 -2.14
CA PRO A 349 -1.16 -44.33 -2.86
C PRO A 349 -2.42 -43.96 -2.07
N ALA A 350 -2.99 -44.90 -1.31
CA ALA A 350 -4.18 -44.64 -0.49
C ALA A 350 -3.90 -43.62 0.63
N THR A 351 -2.75 -43.72 1.28
CA THR A 351 -2.32 -42.79 2.34
C THR A 351 -2.02 -41.40 1.77
N ARG A 352 -1.37 -41.34 0.60
CA ARG A 352 -1.10 -40.08 -0.12
C ARG A 352 -2.39 -39.33 -0.43
N ARG A 353 -3.43 -40.04 -0.86
CA ARG A 353 -4.74 -39.44 -1.17
C ARG A 353 -5.36 -38.79 0.07
N ILE A 354 -5.41 -39.50 1.19
CA ILE A 354 -5.95 -38.99 2.46
C ILE A 354 -5.15 -37.77 2.92
N LEU A 355 -3.82 -37.86 2.91
CA LEU A 355 -2.97 -36.73 3.32
C LEU A 355 -3.12 -35.53 2.39
N THR A 356 -3.26 -35.70 1.08
CA THR A 356 -3.49 -34.58 0.15
C THR A 356 -4.86 -33.94 0.36
N GLU A 357 -5.89 -34.71 0.70
CA GLU A 357 -7.22 -34.20 1.01
C GLU A 357 -7.24 -33.42 2.34
N LEU A 358 -6.55 -33.93 3.36
CA LEU A 358 -6.46 -33.30 4.68
C LEU A 358 -5.45 -32.14 4.73
N ILE A 359 -4.42 -32.18 3.88
CA ILE A 359 -3.28 -31.26 3.82
C ILE A 359 -3.10 -30.82 2.36
N PRO A 360 -3.91 -29.87 1.86
CA PRO A 360 -3.77 -29.39 0.49
C PRO A 360 -2.40 -28.71 0.26
N ILE A 361 -1.93 -28.70 -0.98
CA ILE A 361 -0.70 -28.00 -1.35
C ILE A 361 -1.01 -26.49 -1.35
N SER A 362 -0.18 -25.70 -0.67
CA SER A 362 -0.20 -24.25 -0.80
C SER A 362 0.68 -23.85 -1.98
N PHE A 363 0.08 -23.43 -3.09
CA PHE A 363 0.81 -22.97 -4.28
C PHE A 363 1.25 -21.50 -4.19
N ALA A 364 0.61 -20.72 -3.31
CA ALA A 364 0.94 -19.32 -3.11
C ALA A 364 2.39 -19.15 -2.63
N ALA A 365 3.08 -18.13 -3.14
CA ALA A 365 4.40 -17.77 -2.62
C ALA A 365 4.30 -17.42 -1.13
N GLY A 366 5.27 -17.90 -0.34
CA GLY A 366 5.34 -17.58 1.08
C GLY A 366 5.65 -16.11 1.34
N PRO A 367 5.52 -15.65 2.58
CA PRO A 367 5.97 -14.31 2.96
C PRO A 367 7.46 -14.12 2.64
N ILE A 368 7.80 -12.94 2.13
CA ILE A 368 9.20 -12.52 1.97
C ILE A 368 9.70 -12.12 3.35
N VAL A 369 10.86 -12.62 3.74
CA VAL A 369 11.40 -12.35 5.06
C VAL A 369 12.84 -11.86 5.01
N ILE A 370 13.08 -10.71 5.65
CA ILE A 370 14.39 -10.12 5.89
C ILE A 370 14.62 -10.14 7.39
N GLY A 371 15.76 -10.67 7.82
CA GLY A 371 16.11 -10.84 9.22
C GLY A 371 17.01 -12.05 9.40
N GLU A 372 17.62 -12.18 10.57
CA GLU A 372 18.45 -13.34 10.87
C GLU A 372 17.61 -14.64 10.87
N PRO A 373 18.24 -15.79 10.53
CA PRO A 373 17.59 -17.08 10.67
C PRO A 373 17.09 -17.25 12.12
N PRO A 374 15.87 -17.80 12.30
CA PRO A 374 15.31 -17.95 13.63
C PRO A 374 16.13 -18.94 14.45
N GLN A 375 16.31 -18.64 15.74
CA GLN A 375 16.78 -19.63 16.70
C GLN A 375 15.57 -20.50 17.12
N PRO A 376 15.66 -21.84 17.05
CA PRO A 376 14.57 -22.70 17.48
C PRO A 376 14.26 -22.48 18.96
N TRP A 377 13.00 -22.26 19.30
CA TRP A 377 12.57 -22.16 20.70
C TRP A 377 12.55 -23.54 21.34
N ALA A 378 13.00 -23.64 22.59
CA ALA A 378 12.91 -24.88 23.34
C ALA A 378 11.50 -25.01 23.95
N THR A 379 10.49 -25.27 23.11
CA THR A 379 9.11 -25.46 23.60
C THR A 379 8.92 -26.89 24.14
N PRO A 380 8.51 -27.10 25.40
CA PRO A 380 8.19 -28.44 25.90
C PRO A 380 7.09 -29.11 25.07
N ALA A 381 7.22 -30.40 24.77
CA ALA A 381 6.30 -31.16 23.90
C ALA A 381 4.81 -31.00 24.26
N ARG A 382 4.49 -30.89 25.56
CA ARG A 382 3.12 -30.67 26.06
C ARG A 382 2.48 -29.36 25.58
N PHE A 383 3.27 -28.35 25.23
CA PHE A 383 2.78 -27.06 24.72
C PHE A 383 3.02 -26.91 23.21
N ALA A 384 3.65 -27.89 22.56
CA ALA A 384 4.00 -27.83 21.14
C ALA A 384 2.77 -27.85 20.20
N SER A 385 1.62 -28.37 20.67
CA SER A 385 0.37 -28.38 19.92
C SER A 385 -0.43 -27.06 20.01
N GLY A 386 -0.16 -26.20 20.99
CA GLY A 386 -0.94 -24.98 21.27
C GLY A 386 -2.39 -25.23 21.70
N TRP A 387 -3.08 -24.19 22.18
CA TRP A 387 -4.51 -24.20 22.51
C TRP A 387 -5.29 -23.19 21.68
N TYR A 388 -4.80 -21.95 21.64
CA TYR A 388 -5.47 -20.83 21.00
C TYR A 388 -5.34 -20.85 19.48
N TRP A 389 -4.18 -21.24 18.93
CA TRP A 389 -4.03 -21.33 17.47
C TRP A 389 -4.96 -22.39 16.85
N PRO A 390 -5.01 -23.66 17.34
CA PRO A 390 -5.94 -24.65 16.79
C PRO A 390 -7.42 -24.22 16.90
N ALA A 391 -7.79 -23.53 17.98
CA ALA A 391 -9.13 -22.98 18.14
C ALA A 391 -9.43 -21.89 17.10
N TYR A 392 -8.48 -20.96 16.88
CA TYR A 392 -8.60 -19.92 15.87
C TYR A 392 -8.67 -20.50 14.45
N GLU A 393 -7.85 -21.49 14.14
CA GLU A 393 -7.86 -22.18 12.85
C GLU A 393 -9.24 -22.79 12.55
N ARG A 394 -9.84 -23.50 13.52
CA ARG A 394 -11.21 -24.02 13.42
C ARG A 394 -12.22 -22.90 13.23
N CYS A 395 -12.09 -21.78 13.95
CA CYS A 395 -12.97 -20.62 13.75
C CYS A 395 -12.90 -20.09 12.31
N LEU A 396 -11.70 -19.91 11.75
CA LEU A 396 -11.54 -19.44 10.38
C LEU A 396 -12.18 -20.40 9.36
N ARG A 397 -11.99 -21.70 9.53
CA ARG A 397 -12.51 -22.72 8.60
C ARG A 397 -14.02 -22.93 8.78
N ASP A 398 -14.45 -23.18 10.00
CA ASP A 398 -15.77 -23.74 10.30
C ASP A 398 -16.82 -22.64 10.56
N LEU A 399 -16.43 -21.53 11.22
CA LEU A 399 -17.35 -20.41 11.49
C LEU A 399 -17.30 -19.33 10.39
N LYS A 400 -16.12 -19.05 9.83
CA LYS A 400 -15.96 -18.03 8.77
C LYS A 400 -15.98 -18.61 7.37
N GLY A 401 -15.93 -19.93 7.20
CA GLY A 401 -15.97 -20.58 5.89
C GLY A 401 -14.76 -20.28 5.01
N TRP A 402 -13.61 -19.94 5.60
CA TRP A 402 -12.40 -19.66 4.82
C TRP A 402 -11.87 -20.95 4.18
N THR A 403 -11.28 -20.83 2.99
CA THR A 403 -10.68 -21.97 2.30
C THR A 403 -9.47 -22.49 3.07
N ALA A 404 -9.21 -23.80 2.98
CA ALA A 404 -8.04 -24.41 3.62
C ALA A 404 -6.71 -23.77 3.18
N GLU A 405 -6.61 -23.35 1.92
CA GLU A 405 -5.45 -22.62 1.40
C GLU A 405 -5.27 -21.27 2.10
N ALA A 406 -6.34 -20.48 2.28
CA ALA A 406 -6.27 -19.19 2.95
C ALA A 406 -5.86 -19.33 4.42
N VAL A 407 -6.42 -20.32 5.12
CA VAL A 407 -6.06 -20.63 6.52
C VAL A 407 -4.60 -21.06 6.62
N THR A 408 -4.13 -21.92 5.72
CA THR A 408 -2.71 -22.36 5.65
C THR A 408 -1.77 -21.17 5.37
N GLY A 409 -2.18 -20.22 4.53
CA GLY A 409 -1.41 -19.00 4.27
C GLY A 409 -1.27 -18.11 5.52
N ILE A 410 -2.32 -18.02 6.34
CA ILE A 410 -2.27 -17.32 7.64
C ILE A 410 -1.38 -18.07 8.63
N ASP A 411 -1.51 -19.39 8.71
CA ASP A 411 -0.69 -20.27 9.54
C ASP A 411 0.80 -20.03 9.30
N GLU A 412 1.23 -20.16 8.05
CA GLU A 412 2.61 -19.96 7.63
C GLU A 412 3.08 -18.53 7.92
N SER A 413 2.28 -17.53 7.54
CA SER A 413 2.64 -16.14 7.73
C SER A 413 2.78 -15.78 9.21
N ALA A 414 1.92 -16.32 10.07
CA ALA A 414 1.99 -16.13 11.51
C ALA A 414 3.21 -16.84 12.11
N ASP A 415 3.56 -18.05 11.65
CA ASP A 415 4.80 -18.71 12.10
C ASP A 415 6.03 -17.89 11.75
N ARG A 416 6.10 -17.32 10.55
CA ARG A 416 7.25 -16.47 10.20
C ARG A 416 7.42 -15.29 11.12
N VAL A 417 6.34 -14.68 11.58
CA VAL A 417 6.43 -13.58 12.57
C VAL A 417 6.89 -14.12 13.92
N VAL A 418 6.25 -15.19 14.40
CA VAL A 418 6.51 -15.72 15.75
C VAL A 418 7.93 -16.28 15.86
N GLU A 419 8.45 -16.97 14.84
CA GLU A 419 9.84 -17.45 14.74
C GLU A 419 10.90 -16.36 14.99
N ARG A 420 10.56 -15.08 14.84
CA ARG A 420 11.48 -13.94 15.01
C ARG A 420 11.33 -13.20 16.32
N LEU A 421 10.38 -13.61 17.13
CA LEU A 421 10.27 -13.11 18.49
C LEU A 421 11.31 -13.85 19.36
N ALA A 422 11.72 -13.24 20.46
CA ALA A 422 12.60 -13.92 21.42
C ALA A 422 11.91 -15.14 22.05
N ASP A 423 12.68 -16.15 22.49
CA ASP A 423 12.10 -17.21 23.31
C ASP A 423 11.64 -16.58 24.65
N PRO A 424 10.35 -16.69 25.02
CA PRO A 424 9.85 -16.06 26.23
C PRO A 424 10.44 -16.66 27.52
N THR A 425 11.08 -17.82 27.43
CA THR A 425 11.73 -18.52 28.56
C THR A 425 13.22 -18.22 28.70
N ASP A 426 13.82 -17.48 27.76
CA ASP A 426 15.24 -17.18 27.78
C ASP A 426 15.67 -16.44 29.06
N ALA A 427 16.78 -16.86 29.66
CA ALA A 427 17.31 -16.21 30.85
C ALA A 427 17.73 -14.76 30.58
N VAL A 428 18.17 -14.47 29.35
CA VAL A 428 18.56 -13.11 28.92
C VAL A 428 17.34 -12.43 28.32
N ALA A 429 16.98 -11.25 28.85
CA ALA A 429 15.94 -10.43 28.26
C ALA A 429 16.41 -9.88 26.91
N HIS A 430 15.61 -10.12 25.86
CA HIS A 430 15.84 -9.59 24.53
C HIS A 430 14.59 -8.87 24.03
N GLN A 431 14.78 -7.71 23.41
CA GLN A 431 13.70 -6.92 22.81
C GLN A 431 13.90 -6.83 21.30
N THR A 432 12.91 -7.32 20.55
CA THR A 432 12.86 -7.28 19.09
C THR A 432 11.94 -6.18 18.60
N LYS A 433 12.32 -5.50 17.52
CA LYS A 433 11.54 -4.52 16.76
C LYS A 433 11.46 -4.98 15.31
N GLY A 434 10.28 -5.43 14.89
CA GLY A 434 10.02 -5.91 13.54
C GLY A 434 8.87 -5.20 12.84
N LEU A 435 8.80 -5.35 11.52
CA LEU A 435 7.75 -4.80 10.66
C LEU A 435 7.08 -5.91 9.85
N VAL A 436 5.75 -5.95 9.86
CA VAL A 436 4.93 -6.82 9.02
C VAL A 436 4.10 -5.94 8.08
N MET A 437 4.32 -6.13 6.79
CA MET A 437 3.68 -5.38 5.74
C MET A 437 2.71 -6.27 4.96
N GLY A 438 1.43 -5.91 4.95
CA GLY A 438 0.40 -6.54 4.09
C GLY A 438 -0.15 -5.58 3.06
N HIS A 439 -0.97 -6.03 2.12
CA HIS A 439 -1.68 -5.10 1.23
C HIS A 439 -2.81 -4.35 1.98
N VAL A 440 -3.28 -3.24 1.43
CA VAL A 440 -4.42 -2.48 1.98
C VAL A 440 -5.66 -3.40 2.04
N GLN A 441 -6.34 -3.49 3.18
CA GLN A 441 -7.54 -4.36 3.34
C GLN A 441 -7.34 -5.86 2.98
N SER A 442 -6.12 -6.39 3.11
CA SER A 442 -5.78 -7.79 2.83
C SER A 442 -6.01 -8.79 3.98
N GLY A 443 -6.58 -8.34 5.11
CA GLY A 443 -6.77 -9.21 6.28
C GLY A 443 -5.60 -9.25 7.26
N LYS A 444 -4.80 -8.18 7.38
CA LYS A 444 -3.71 -8.05 8.39
C LYS A 444 -4.14 -8.41 9.81
N THR A 445 -5.37 -8.05 10.21
CA THR A 445 -5.94 -8.43 11.50
C THR A 445 -5.97 -9.94 11.70
N ALA A 446 -6.35 -10.71 10.68
CA ALA A 446 -6.36 -12.17 10.79
C ALA A 446 -4.95 -12.72 11.01
N ASN A 447 -3.95 -12.13 10.32
CA ASN A 447 -2.56 -12.51 10.54
C ASN A 447 -2.09 -12.20 11.97
N PHE A 448 -2.29 -10.98 12.48
CA PHE A 448 -1.84 -10.67 13.84
C PHE A 448 -2.68 -11.39 14.92
N THR A 449 -3.95 -11.72 14.67
CA THR A 449 -4.73 -12.60 15.57
C THR A 449 -4.07 -13.98 15.65
N GLY A 450 -3.64 -14.52 14.51
CA GLY A 450 -2.86 -15.76 14.45
C GLY A 450 -1.51 -15.67 15.19
N VAL A 451 -0.80 -14.55 15.03
CA VAL A 451 0.45 -14.28 15.77
C VAL A 451 0.19 -14.21 17.27
N ILE A 452 -0.87 -13.52 17.71
CA ILE A 452 -1.24 -13.44 19.12
C ILE A 452 -1.57 -14.84 19.66
N ALA A 453 -2.40 -15.62 18.96
CA ALA A 453 -2.78 -16.97 19.34
C ALA A 453 -1.54 -17.86 19.55
N LYS A 454 -0.64 -17.86 18.57
CA LYS A 454 0.62 -18.61 18.62
C LYS A 454 1.60 -18.10 19.67
N ALA A 455 1.66 -16.78 19.90
CA ALA A 455 2.53 -16.20 20.91
C ALA A 455 2.05 -16.55 22.32
N VAL A 456 0.74 -16.43 22.61
CA VAL A 456 0.23 -16.80 23.95
C VAL A 456 0.41 -18.29 24.21
N ASP A 457 0.19 -19.14 23.21
CA ASP A 457 0.45 -20.59 23.32
C ASP A 457 1.90 -20.90 23.70
N ARG A 458 2.85 -20.06 23.26
CA ARG A 458 4.28 -20.24 23.50
C ARG A 458 4.83 -19.52 24.73
N GLY A 459 4.00 -18.83 25.50
CA GLY A 459 4.41 -18.24 26.79
C GLY A 459 4.37 -16.71 26.86
N TYR A 460 3.89 -16.01 25.83
CA TYR A 460 3.64 -14.58 25.95
C TYR A 460 2.44 -14.34 26.88
N ARG A 461 2.60 -13.53 27.93
CA ARG A 461 1.58 -13.36 28.99
C ARG A 461 0.99 -11.96 29.09
N LEU A 462 1.56 -10.99 28.38
CA LEU A 462 0.96 -9.69 28.16
C LEU A 462 0.93 -9.39 26.66
N VAL A 463 -0.25 -9.06 26.16
CA VAL A 463 -0.49 -8.67 24.78
C VAL A 463 -1.09 -7.28 24.76
N ILE A 464 -0.39 -6.34 24.12
CA ILE A 464 -0.83 -4.96 23.95
C ILE A 464 -1.03 -4.71 22.47
N VAL A 465 -2.26 -4.49 22.05
CA VAL A 465 -2.60 -4.11 20.67
C VAL A 465 -2.82 -2.60 20.61
N LEU A 466 -1.91 -1.89 19.97
CA LEU A 466 -2.05 -0.46 19.70
C LEU A 466 -2.88 -0.29 18.41
N SER A 467 -4.15 0.07 18.57
CA SER A 467 -5.07 0.29 17.45
C SER A 467 -5.03 1.76 16.98
N GLY A 468 -5.84 2.09 15.96
CA GLY A 468 -5.99 3.45 15.45
C GLY A 468 -6.39 4.48 16.53
N SER A 469 -6.35 5.76 16.17
CA SER A 469 -6.65 6.87 17.11
C SER A 469 -8.13 7.02 17.49
N LEU A 470 -9.02 6.27 16.84
CA LEU A 470 -10.48 6.40 16.98
C LEU A 470 -11.05 5.22 17.79
N ASN A 471 -12.03 5.49 18.65
CA ASN A 471 -12.69 4.46 19.47
C ASN A 471 -13.32 3.38 18.59
N MET A 472 -13.96 3.75 17.49
CA MET A 472 -14.57 2.79 16.56
C MET A 472 -13.56 1.76 16.02
N LEU A 473 -12.39 2.20 15.58
CA LEU A 473 -11.35 1.31 15.04
C LEU A 473 -10.84 0.36 16.14
N ARG A 474 -10.67 0.89 17.35
CA ARG A 474 -10.31 0.11 18.53
C ARG A 474 -11.39 -0.91 18.87
N SER A 475 -12.66 -0.51 18.92
CA SER A 475 -13.81 -1.39 19.21
C SER A 475 -13.98 -2.48 18.15
N GLN A 476 -13.77 -2.18 16.87
CA GLN A 476 -13.75 -3.17 15.79
C GLN A 476 -12.61 -4.18 15.97
N THR A 477 -11.41 -3.70 16.31
CA THR A 477 -10.25 -4.57 16.59
C THR A 477 -10.52 -5.46 17.80
N GLN A 478 -11.06 -4.90 18.88
CA GLN A 478 -11.44 -5.63 20.10
C GLN A 478 -12.50 -6.68 19.79
N ARG A 479 -13.60 -6.30 19.11
CA ARG A 479 -14.67 -7.22 18.69
C ARG A 479 -14.12 -8.41 17.92
N ARG A 480 -13.20 -8.18 16.98
CA ARG A 480 -12.60 -9.26 16.19
C ARG A 480 -11.75 -10.19 17.04
N LEU A 481 -10.89 -9.67 17.90
CA LEU A 481 -10.10 -10.50 18.82
C LEU A 481 -11.01 -11.27 19.79
N ASP A 482 -12.07 -10.65 20.27
CA ASP A 482 -12.99 -11.27 21.21
C ASP A 482 -13.79 -12.41 20.54
N MET A 483 -14.27 -12.17 19.32
CA MET A 483 -15.00 -13.14 18.50
C MET A 483 -14.13 -14.30 18.01
N GLU A 484 -12.90 -14.01 17.58
CA GLU A 484 -12.06 -14.98 16.85
C GLU A 484 -11.01 -15.67 17.72
N LEU A 485 -10.61 -15.08 18.86
CA LEU A 485 -9.52 -15.57 19.70
C LEU A 485 -9.91 -15.77 21.18
N VAL A 486 -10.51 -14.75 21.81
CA VAL A 486 -10.82 -14.82 23.25
C VAL A 486 -11.95 -15.82 23.50
N GLY A 487 -12.99 -15.80 22.67
CA GLY A 487 -14.11 -16.72 22.75
C GLY A 487 -15.09 -16.41 23.89
N LYS A 488 -16.29 -17.02 23.82
CA LYS A 488 -17.41 -16.74 24.73
C LYS A 488 -17.04 -16.93 26.20
N GLU A 489 -16.32 -18.00 26.53
CA GLU A 489 -16.07 -18.40 27.92
C GLU A 489 -15.11 -17.44 28.64
N ASN A 490 -14.04 -16.98 27.96
CA ASN A 490 -13.14 -15.97 28.52
C ASN A 490 -13.79 -14.57 28.57
N ILE A 491 -14.78 -14.28 27.71
CA ILE A 491 -15.56 -13.03 27.75
C ILE A 491 -16.48 -13.02 28.99
N LEU A 492 -17.19 -14.13 29.22
CA LEU A 492 -18.20 -14.25 30.28
C LEU A 492 -17.59 -14.50 31.67
N ARG A 493 -16.51 -15.29 31.78
CA ARG A 493 -15.86 -15.65 33.06
C ARG A 493 -16.86 -16.07 34.15
N ASP A 494 -17.75 -17.00 33.81
CA ASP A 494 -18.88 -17.49 34.62
C ASP A 494 -20.08 -16.52 34.77
N ALA A 495 -20.04 -15.32 34.19
CA ALA A 495 -21.20 -14.45 34.14
C ALA A 495 -22.27 -15.01 33.17
N PRO A 496 -23.57 -14.83 33.48
CA PRO A 496 -24.64 -15.17 32.55
C PRO A 496 -24.51 -14.42 31.21
N GLU A 497 -24.91 -15.07 30.12
CA GLU A 497 -24.79 -14.54 28.74
C GLU A 497 -25.52 -13.20 28.55
N GLU A 498 -26.59 -12.95 29.30
CA GLU A 498 -27.35 -11.69 29.33
C GLU A 498 -26.55 -10.47 29.82
N TYR A 499 -25.44 -10.68 30.53
CA TYR A 499 -24.52 -9.62 30.94
C TYR A 499 -23.41 -9.36 29.91
N SER A 500 -23.36 -10.12 28.81
CA SER A 500 -22.40 -9.89 27.74
C SER A 500 -22.65 -8.55 27.08
N GLU A 501 -21.59 -7.76 26.89
CA GLU A 501 -21.64 -6.55 26.06
C GLU A 501 -22.03 -6.87 24.60
N TYR A 502 -21.86 -8.12 24.16
CA TYR A 502 -22.20 -8.58 22.81
C TYR A 502 -23.64 -9.07 22.66
N THR A 503 -24.51 -8.92 23.66
CA THR A 503 -25.91 -9.37 23.57
C THR A 503 -26.66 -8.75 22.38
N ASP A 504 -26.25 -7.55 21.94
CA ASP A 504 -26.80 -6.84 20.78
C ASP A 504 -26.11 -7.15 19.45
N ASP A 505 -25.15 -8.07 19.45
CA ASP A 505 -24.34 -8.45 18.30
C ASP A 505 -24.98 -9.64 17.55
N PRO A 506 -25.27 -9.51 16.25
CA PRO A 506 -25.88 -10.59 15.47
C PRO A 506 -25.03 -11.87 15.44
N GLU A 507 -23.70 -11.75 15.39
CA GLU A 507 -22.81 -12.91 15.38
C GLU A 507 -22.76 -13.59 16.75
N TRP A 508 -22.96 -12.84 17.83
CA TRP A 508 -23.08 -13.45 19.16
C TRP A 508 -24.34 -14.31 19.27
N GLN A 509 -25.46 -13.76 18.79
CA GLN A 509 -26.77 -14.40 18.81
C GLN A 509 -26.84 -15.63 17.89
N SER A 510 -26.17 -15.59 16.73
CA SER A 510 -26.14 -16.71 15.78
C SER A 510 -25.08 -17.78 16.07
N GLY A 511 -24.26 -17.61 17.11
CA GLY A 511 -23.17 -18.54 17.44
C GLY A 511 -21.90 -18.36 16.58
N GLY A 512 -21.72 -17.20 15.95
CA GLY A 512 -20.53 -16.83 15.18
C GLY A 512 -19.29 -16.43 16.00
N PHE A 513 -19.39 -16.42 17.34
CA PHE A 513 -18.23 -16.28 18.24
C PHE A 513 -17.61 -17.66 18.52
N LEU A 514 -16.27 -17.71 18.57
CA LEU A 514 -15.54 -18.89 18.99
C LEU A 514 -16.02 -19.33 20.39
N SER A 515 -16.24 -20.64 20.55
CA SER A 515 -16.52 -21.27 21.84
C SER A 515 -15.45 -22.31 22.15
N HIS A 516 -14.93 -22.27 23.38
CA HIS A 516 -14.04 -23.27 23.95
C HIS A 516 -14.81 -24.41 24.65
N GLY A 517 -16.14 -24.27 24.82
CA GLY A 517 -17.01 -25.24 25.48
C GLY A 517 -17.07 -25.10 27.01
N GLU A 518 -15.97 -24.73 27.64
CA GLU A 518 -15.81 -24.39 29.06
C GLU A 518 -14.62 -23.41 29.18
N LEU A 519 -14.43 -22.77 30.35
CA LEU A 519 -13.24 -21.95 30.59
C LEU A 519 -11.94 -22.74 30.29
N PRO A 520 -11.02 -22.21 29.47
CA PRO A 520 -9.79 -22.92 29.09
C PRO A 520 -8.98 -23.45 30.28
N SER A 521 -8.90 -22.71 31.39
CA SER A 521 -8.23 -23.15 32.61
C SER A 521 -8.82 -24.42 33.23
N ARG A 522 -10.14 -24.64 33.11
CA ARG A 522 -10.82 -25.87 33.56
C ARG A 522 -10.60 -27.05 32.62
N LEU A 523 -10.21 -26.77 31.37
CA LEU A 523 -9.88 -27.77 30.36
C LEU A 523 -8.37 -28.08 30.30
N GLY A 524 -7.59 -27.61 31.27
CA GLY A 524 -6.15 -27.88 31.37
C GLY A 524 -5.27 -26.93 30.55
N ALA A 525 -5.84 -25.85 30.01
CA ALA A 525 -5.13 -24.73 29.38
C ALA A 525 -5.04 -23.52 30.34
N PHE A 526 -4.98 -22.30 29.81
CA PHE A 526 -4.94 -21.05 30.57
C PHE A 526 -5.93 -20.04 29.99
N ASP A 527 -6.44 -19.13 30.81
CA ASP A 527 -7.43 -18.14 30.39
C ASP A 527 -6.79 -16.89 29.76
N VAL A 528 -7.55 -16.18 28.94
CA VAL A 528 -7.22 -14.83 28.45
C VAL A 528 -8.05 -13.80 29.18
N ILE A 529 -7.38 -12.94 29.95
CA ILE A 529 -7.97 -11.86 30.73
C ILE A 529 -7.94 -10.58 29.90
N ARG A 530 -9.12 -10.10 29.51
CA ARG A 530 -9.27 -8.80 28.84
C ARG A 530 -9.16 -7.66 29.85
N LEU A 531 -8.33 -6.66 29.54
CA LEU A 531 -8.16 -5.43 30.32
C LEU A 531 -8.86 -4.23 29.66
N THR A 532 -9.42 -4.44 28.48
CA THR A 532 -10.27 -3.51 27.72
C THR A 532 -11.45 -4.31 27.16
N THR A 533 -12.56 -3.64 26.88
CA THR A 533 -13.79 -4.27 26.37
C THR A 533 -14.19 -3.65 25.04
N ARG A 534 -15.25 -4.16 24.39
CA ARG A 534 -15.74 -3.61 23.11
C ARG A 534 -16.06 -2.13 23.28
N ASP A 535 -16.74 -1.78 24.38
CA ASP A 535 -17.29 -0.45 24.59
C ASP A 535 -16.33 0.44 25.41
N ASP A 536 -15.49 -0.14 26.26
CA ASP A 536 -14.54 0.60 27.10
C ASP A 536 -13.08 0.43 26.67
N ASP A 537 -12.45 1.57 26.39
CA ASP A 537 -11.00 1.70 26.23
C ASP A 537 -10.28 1.71 27.59
N TYR A 538 -8.95 1.61 27.61
CA TYR A 538 -8.19 1.47 28.85
C TYR A 538 -8.45 2.63 29.84
N GLN A 539 -8.93 2.26 31.03
CA GLN A 539 -9.17 3.17 32.15
C GLN A 539 -8.12 2.95 33.24
N ALA A 540 -7.81 4.01 33.99
CA ALA A 540 -6.91 3.90 35.13
C ALA A 540 -7.52 2.96 36.18
N LEU A 541 -6.74 1.98 36.63
CA LEU A 541 -7.19 1.00 37.62
C LEU A 541 -7.28 1.67 38.99
N ARG A 542 -8.45 2.24 39.32
CA ARG A 542 -8.68 3.01 40.58
C ARG A 542 -8.72 2.13 41.83
N GLN A 543 -9.03 0.83 41.72
CA GLN A 543 -9.26 -0.07 42.88
C GLN A 543 -8.65 -1.49 42.77
N GLY A 544 -7.77 -1.79 41.80
CA GLY A 544 -7.08 -3.09 41.80
C GLY A 544 -6.00 -3.22 40.73
N ILE A 545 -4.73 -3.07 41.12
CA ILE A 545 -3.56 -3.48 40.32
C ILE A 545 -3.57 -5.01 40.08
N THR A 546 -4.31 -5.77 40.89
CA THR A 546 -4.47 -7.23 40.80
C THR A 546 -4.82 -7.74 39.41
N ALA A 547 -5.60 -6.99 38.62
CA ALA A 547 -5.89 -7.35 37.22
C ALA A 547 -4.63 -7.41 36.34
N LEU A 548 -3.58 -6.66 36.68
CA LEU A 548 -2.27 -6.62 36.04
C LEU A 548 -1.18 -7.46 36.75
N GLU A 549 -1.46 -8.06 37.92
CA GLU A 549 -0.48 -8.84 38.69
C GLU A 549 -0.26 -10.25 38.11
N PHE A 550 0.99 -10.60 37.81
CA PHE A 550 1.34 -11.93 37.32
C PHE A 550 1.67 -12.87 38.50
N GLU A 551 0.74 -13.77 38.82
CA GLU A 551 0.91 -14.75 39.89
C GLU A 551 1.97 -15.79 39.51
N LYS A 552 2.89 -16.08 40.44
CA LYS A 552 3.88 -17.15 40.31
C LYS A 552 3.39 -18.39 41.06
N ALA A 553 3.40 -19.53 40.39
CA ALA A 553 3.11 -20.81 41.04
C ALA A 553 4.23 -21.20 42.02
N ASP A 554 5.47 -20.93 41.66
CA ASP A 554 6.65 -21.02 42.51
C ASP A 554 7.31 -19.64 42.64
N PRO A 555 7.17 -18.97 43.80
CA PRO A 555 7.77 -17.66 44.06
C PRO A 555 9.30 -17.64 44.04
N THR A 556 9.96 -18.80 44.14
CA THR A 556 11.43 -18.91 44.14
C THR A 556 12.03 -18.84 42.73
N LEU A 557 11.21 -19.09 41.71
CA LEU A 557 11.59 -19.04 40.30
C LEU A 557 11.19 -17.69 39.67
N PRO A 558 11.92 -17.24 38.63
CA PRO A 558 11.47 -16.09 37.86
C PRO A 558 10.15 -16.39 37.13
N PHE A 559 9.39 -15.37 36.74
CA PHE A 559 8.11 -15.55 36.06
C PHE A 559 8.26 -16.19 34.67
N HIS A 560 9.35 -15.88 33.95
CA HIS A 560 9.67 -16.48 32.65
C HIS A 560 10.12 -17.94 32.73
N ASP A 561 10.30 -18.50 33.93
CA ASP A 561 10.54 -19.94 34.08
C ASP A 561 9.33 -20.74 33.56
N PRO A 562 9.52 -21.81 32.76
CA PRO A 562 8.42 -22.62 32.23
C PRO A 562 7.41 -23.08 33.30
N HIS A 563 7.84 -23.34 34.55
CA HIS A 563 6.96 -23.75 35.64
C HIS A 563 5.93 -22.67 36.00
N ASN A 564 6.35 -21.41 36.00
CA ASN A 564 5.50 -20.25 36.28
C ASN A 564 4.73 -19.80 35.05
N LEU A 565 5.43 -19.69 33.92
CA LEU A 565 4.94 -19.06 32.70
C LEU A 565 3.72 -19.79 32.13
N HIS A 566 3.81 -21.10 31.93
CA HIS A 566 2.77 -21.84 31.21
C HIS A 566 1.45 -21.99 31.98
N ARG A 567 1.44 -21.76 33.29
CA ARG A 567 0.24 -21.84 34.15
C ARG A 567 -0.45 -20.49 34.34
N SER A 568 0.24 -19.38 34.10
CA SER A 568 -0.35 -18.05 34.22
C SER A 568 -1.35 -17.78 33.11
N ALA A 569 -2.46 -17.14 33.45
CA ALA A 569 -3.35 -16.53 32.47
C ALA A 569 -2.61 -15.45 31.65
N ALA A 570 -3.02 -15.27 30.40
CA ALA A 570 -2.54 -14.21 29.54
C ALA A 570 -3.42 -12.95 29.71
N ARG A 571 -2.84 -11.77 29.52
CA ARG A 571 -3.54 -10.48 29.56
C ARG A 571 -3.58 -9.87 28.17
N LEU A 572 -4.77 -9.41 27.76
CA LEU A 572 -4.98 -8.75 26.48
C LEU A 572 -5.56 -7.35 26.70
N MET A 573 -4.94 -6.34 26.10
CA MET A 573 -5.51 -4.99 26.00
C MET A 573 -5.44 -4.47 24.56
N VAL A 574 -6.54 -3.89 24.09
CA VAL A 574 -6.62 -3.18 22.81
C VAL A 574 -6.77 -1.69 23.11
N VAL A 575 -5.69 -0.95 22.88
CA VAL A 575 -5.54 0.44 23.33
C VAL A 575 -5.47 1.35 22.12
N LYS A 576 -6.23 2.44 22.13
CA LYS A 576 -6.11 3.43 21.05
C LYS A 576 -4.82 4.24 21.16
N LYS A 577 -4.26 4.65 20.03
CA LYS A 577 -3.11 5.58 19.95
C LYS A 577 -3.49 7.01 20.36
N ASN A 578 -3.66 7.22 21.66
CA ASN A 578 -4.07 8.50 22.23
C ASN A 578 -3.27 8.80 23.50
N LYS A 579 -2.74 10.03 23.61
CA LYS A 579 -1.87 10.45 24.70
C LYS A 579 -2.47 10.17 26.11
N PRO A 580 -3.67 10.68 26.46
CA PRO A 580 -4.30 10.37 27.75
C PRO A 580 -4.39 8.88 28.10
N VAL A 581 -4.72 8.04 27.12
CA VAL A 581 -4.93 6.61 27.36
C VAL A 581 -3.60 5.88 27.53
N LEU A 582 -2.65 6.09 26.61
CA LEU A 582 -1.30 5.52 26.72
C LEU A 582 -0.59 5.96 28.00
N ALA A 583 -0.76 7.22 28.42
CA ALA A 583 -0.20 7.71 29.68
C ALA A 583 -0.76 6.97 30.91
N ARG A 584 -2.03 6.52 30.87
CA ARG A 584 -2.61 5.69 31.94
C ARG A 584 -2.03 4.28 31.93
N VAL A 585 -1.91 3.67 30.75
CA VAL A 585 -1.27 2.34 30.61
C VAL A 585 0.15 2.37 31.18
N VAL A 586 0.96 3.33 30.74
CA VAL A 586 2.35 3.52 31.21
C VAL A 586 2.39 3.79 32.72
N SER A 587 1.51 4.66 33.23
CA SER A 587 1.41 4.96 34.66
C SER A 587 1.08 3.73 35.51
N ASP A 588 0.13 2.91 35.07
CA ASP A 588 -0.30 1.73 35.83
C ASP A 588 0.73 0.60 35.74
N LEU A 589 1.32 0.35 34.57
CA LEU A 589 2.42 -0.60 34.41
C LEU A 589 3.63 -0.23 35.28
N ARG A 590 3.99 1.06 35.34
CA ARG A 590 5.08 1.54 36.20
C ARG A 590 4.90 1.16 37.68
N ARG A 591 3.66 0.96 38.15
CA ARG A 591 3.39 0.54 39.55
C ARG A 591 3.75 -0.91 39.83
N LEU A 592 3.82 -1.78 38.81
CA LEU A 592 4.28 -3.17 38.97
C LEU A 592 5.80 -3.27 39.20
N GLY A 593 6.54 -2.20 38.92
CA GLY A 593 7.98 -2.12 39.19
C GLY A 593 8.76 -3.26 38.56
N ARG A 594 9.60 -3.92 39.37
CA ARG A 594 10.54 -4.95 38.92
C ARG A 594 9.88 -6.22 38.37
N GLN A 595 8.61 -6.47 38.67
CA GLN A 595 7.89 -7.63 38.14
C GLN A 595 7.87 -7.63 36.61
N LEU A 596 7.85 -6.45 35.99
CA LEU A 596 7.86 -6.30 34.53
C LEU A 596 9.17 -6.76 33.87
N GLU A 597 10.28 -6.83 34.60
CA GLU A 597 11.57 -7.33 34.09
C GLU A 597 11.47 -8.81 33.65
N GLU A 598 10.54 -9.56 34.24
CA GLU A 598 10.39 -11.00 34.03
C GLU A 598 9.26 -11.37 33.08
N VAL A 599 8.40 -10.43 32.67
CA VAL A 599 7.16 -10.73 31.93
C VAL A 599 7.41 -10.69 30.41
N PRO A 600 7.19 -11.79 29.67
CA PRO A 600 7.22 -11.77 28.21
C PRO A 600 6.01 -11.03 27.63
N VAL A 601 6.28 -10.01 26.80
CA VAL A 601 5.24 -9.12 26.25
C VAL A 601 5.26 -9.13 24.72
N LEU A 602 4.08 -9.21 24.11
CA LEU A 602 3.88 -8.94 22.69
C LEU A 602 3.17 -7.60 22.53
N ILE A 603 3.77 -6.67 21.77
CA ILE A 603 3.17 -5.40 21.39
C ILE A 603 2.90 -5.43 19.88
N VAL A 604 1.63 -5.40 19.50
CA VAL A 604 1.19 -5.32 18.09
C VAL A 604 0.81 -3.88 17.81
N ASP A 605 1.52 -3.22 16.90
CA ASP A 605 1.24 -1.84 16.51
C ASP A 605 0.51 -1.76 15.16
N ASP A 606 -0.82 -1.70 15.17
CA ASP A 606 -1.64 -1.66 13.94
C ASP A 606 -1.69 -0.25 13.33
N GLU A 607 -1.61 -0.16 12.01
CA GLU A 607 -1.35 1.09 11.27
C GLU A 607 -0.19 1.88 11.89
N SER A 608 0.94 1.22 12.13
CA SER A 608 2.14 1.81 12.76
C SER A 608 2.69 3.05 12.04
N ASP A 609 2.39 3.22 10.76
CA ASP A 609 2.72 4.42 9.99
C ASP A 609 1.88 5.64 10.42
N HIS A 610 0.84 5.47 11.25
CA HIS A 610 0.06 6.52 11.89
C HIS A 610 0.37 6.64 13.39
N GLY A 611 0.71 7.85 13.83
CA GLY A 611 0.80 8.20 15.25
C GLY A 611 2.07 7.70 15.96
N SER A 612 2.56 6.49 15.64
CA SER A 612 3.74 5.88 16.28
C SER A 612 5.07 6.47 15.79
N VAL A 613 5.17 6.77 14.49
CA VAL A 613 6.38 7.38 13.88
C VAL A 613 6.65 8.77 14.47
N ASN A 614 7.90 9.00 14.90
CA ASN A 614 8.30 10.32 15.38
C ASN A 614 8.30 11.35 14.24
N THR A 615 7.66 12.50 14.46
CA THR A 615 7.56 13.61 13.49
C THR A 615 7.95 14.95 14.09
N ALA A 616 8.47 14.96 15.33
CA ALA A 616 8.93 16.17 16.00
C ALA A 616 10.30 16.62 15.46
N HIS A 617 10.57 17.93 15.52
CA HIS A 617 11.74 18.55 14.89
C HIS A 617 12.96 18.46 15.81
N SER A 618 13.68 17.35 15.79
CA SER A 618 15.02 17.29 16.40
C SER A 618 16.02 18.05 15.52
N GLY A 619 16.49 19.21 15.99
CA GLY A 619 17.73 19.78 15.48
C GLY A 619 18.84 18.72 15.63
N ARG A 620 19.59 18.44 14.55
CA ARG A 620 20.59 17.36 14.50
C ARG A 620 21.54 17.41 15.70
N GLY A 621 21.75 16.27 16.36
CA GLY A 621 22.89 16.04 17.27
C GLY A 621 22.79 16.61 18.68
N ARG A 622 21.60 16.79 19.24
CA ARG A 622 21.43 17.03 20.70
C ARG A 622 21.05 15.72 21.39
N GLU A 623 21.71 15.40 22.50
CA GLU A 623 21.21 14.40 23.45
C GLU A 623 19.78 14.78 23.86
N GLY A 624 18.85 13.84 23.71
CA GLY A 624 17.41 14.05 23.88
C GLY A 624 16.72 14.56 22.61
N ALA A 625 16.50 13.67 21.63
CA ALA A 625 15.67 13.98 20.46
C ALA A 625 14.26 14.38 20.91
N GLU A 626 13.74 15.48 20.37
CA GLU A 626 12.34 15.86 20.61
C GLU A 626 11.44 14.76 20.03
N ARG A 627 10.53 14.21 20.85
CA ARG A 627 9.61 13.14 20.46
C ARG A 627 8.17 13.61 20.50
N THR A 628 7.36 13.14 19.55
CA THR A 628 5.91 13.31 19.65
C THR A 628 5.37 12.58 20.88
N ALA A 629 4.25 13.06 21.42
CA ALA A 629 3.71 12.50 22.67
C ALA A 629 3.37 11.01 22.59
N ILE A 630 2.91 10.53 21.43
CA ILE A 630 2.59 9.09 21.25
C ILE A 630 3.89 8.28 21.14
N ASN A 631 4.82 8.68 20.26
CA ASN A 631 6.12 8.02 20.12
C ASN A 631 6.85 7.94 21.46
N SER A 632 6.91 9.04 22.22
CA SER A 632 7.52 9.07 23.55
C SER A 632 6.90 8.06 24.52
N LEU A 633 5.56 7.90 24.51
CA LEU A 633 4.87 6.96 25.41
C LEU A 633 5.09 5.50 24.97
N VAL A 634 5.22 5.23 23.67
CA VAL A 634 5.56 3.89 23.16
C VAL A 634 7.01 3.55 23.49
N SER A 635 7.95 4.47 23.32
CA SER A 635 9.35 4.29 23.75
C SER A 635 9.45 4.08 25.27
N GLU A 636 8.69 4.85 26.06
CA GLU A 636 8.61 4.67 27.52
C GLU A 636 8.03 3.31 27.90
N LEU A 637 6.97 2.86 27.20
CA LEU A 637 6.40 1.53 27.37
C LEU A 637 7.43 0.42 27.09
N LEU A 638 8.19 0.52 26.00
CA LEU A 638 9.26 -0.43 25.67
C LEU A 638 10.40 -0.39 26.69
N GLY A 639 10.71 0.77 27.28
CA GLY A 639 11.69 0.89 28.36
C GLY A 639 11.24 0.25 29.68
N LEU A 640 9.93 0.22 29.95
CA LEU A 640 9.36 -0.48 31.12
C LEU A 640 9.31 -2.00 30.94
N LEU A 641 9.39 -2.49 29.70
CA LEU A 641 9.15 -3.89 29.33
C LEU A 641 10.37 -4.46 28.58
N PRO A 642 11.44 -4.85 29.28
CA PRO A 642 12.71 -5.26 28.66
C PRO A 642 12.60 -6.54 27.81
N ARG A 643 11.56 -7.36 28.03
CA ARG A 643 11.25 -8.57 27.25
C ARG A 643 10.17 -8.36 26.18
N ALA A 644 9.78 -7.11 25.92
CA ALA A 644 8.76 -6.80 24.93
C ALA A 644 9.23 -7.11 23.51
N GLN A 645 8.32 -7.65 22.70
CA GLN A 645 8.52 -7.84 21.27
C GLN A 645 7.57 -6.92 20.53
N TYR A 646 8.12 -5.96 19.83
CA TYR A 646 7.37 -4.93 19.13
C TYR A 646 7.24 -5.32 17.65
N VAL A 647 6.00 -5.55 17.22
CA VAL A 647 5.68 -5.90 15.83
C VAL A 647 4.78 -4.82 15.23
N ALA A 648 5.36 -4.00 14.37
CA ALA A 648 4.65 -2.98 13.61
C ALA A 648 3.89 -3.62 12.45
N TYR A 649 2.58 -3.40 12.36
CA TYR A 649 1.75 -3.78 11.23
C TYR A 649 1.40 -2.55 10.39
N THR A 650 1.51 -2.67 9.07
CA THR A 650 1.08 -1.59 8.15
C THR A 650 0.82 -2.11 6.73
N ALA A 651 0.10 -1.32 5.94
CA ALA A 651 0.07 -1.50 4.48
C ALA A 651 1.06 -0.60 3.73
N THR A 652 1.55 0.45 4.38
CA THR A 652 2.33 1.52 3.76
C THR A 652 3.58 1.77 4.61
N PRO A 653 4.65 0.98 4.41
CA PRO A 653 5.79 0.86 5.32
C PRO A 653 6.77 2.04 5.25
N PHE A 654 6.63 2.92 4.25
CA PHE A 654 7.63 3.92 3.92
C PHE A 654 7.97 4.83 5.10
N ALA A 655 6.99 5.18 5.94
CA ALA A 655 7.25 5.96 7.14
C ALA A 655 8.10 5.19 8.18
N ASN A 656 7.84 3.89 8.35
CA ASN A 656 8.54 3.04 9.32
C ASN A 656 10.00 2.80 8.92
N VAL A 657 10.25 2.52 7.64
CA VAL A 657 11.60 2.24 7.15
C VAL A 657 12.44 3.49 6.90
N LEU A 658 11.85 4.68 7.03
CA LEU A 658 12.53 5.98 7.01
C LEU A 658 12.80 6.56 8.41
N ILE A 659 12.46 5.83 9.49
CA ILE A 659 12.88 6.18 10.85
C ILE A 659 14.43 6.13 10.93
N ASP A 660 15.03 6.99 11.75
CA ASP A 660 16.48 6.99 11.94
C ASP A 660 16.92 5.66 12.60
N PRO A 661 17.72 4.83 11.93
CA PRO A 661 18.17 3.56 12.50
C PRO A 661 19.21 3.72 13.61
N THR A 662 19.77 4.93 13.80
CA THR A 662 20.74 5.22 14.87
C THR A 662 20.09 5.58 16.20
N ASP A 663 18.80 5.96 16.20
CA ASP A 663 18.03 6.19 17.43
C ASP A 663 17.53 4.84 17.99
N GLN A 664 18.23 4.31 18.99
CA GLN A 664 17.90 3.03 19.62
C GLN A 664 16.55 3.05 20.36
N GLU A 665 16.09 4.21 20.80
CA GLU A 665 14.82 4.37 21.52
C GLU A 665 13.61 4.50 20.56
N ASP A 666 13.84 4.87 19.29
CA ASP A 666 12.78 4.98 18.28
C ASP A 666 12.40 3.60 17.69
N LEU A 667 11.39 3.59 16.82
CA LEU A 667 10.66 2.39 16.40
C LEU A 667 11.12 1.84 15.04
N PHE A 668 12.37 2.11 14.64
CA PHE A 668 12.95 1.53 13.42
C PHE A 668 12.93 -0.01 13.52
N PRO A 669 12.42 -0.73 12.49
CA PRO A 669 12.29 -2.19 12.51
C PRO A 669 13.65 -2.85 12.26
N LYS A 670 14.55 -2.76 13.24
CA LYS A 670 15.98 -3.11 13.10
C LYS A 670 16.22 -4.61 12.89
N ASP A 671 15.32 -5.46 13.41
CA ASP A 671 15.57 -6.91 13.53
C ASP A 671 14.99 -7.70 12.34
N PHE A 672 13.76 -7.37 11.90
CA PHE A 672 13.15 -8.03 10.74
C PHE A 672 12.11 -7.19 10.00
N VAL A 673 11.93 -7.50 8.72
CA VAL A 673 10.81 -7.04 7.88
C VAL A 673 10.19 -8.25 7.17
N ILE A 674 8.89 -8.42 7.30
CA ILE A 674 8.11 -9.47 6.63
C ILE A 674 7.10 -8.82 5.69
N ALA A 675 7.16 -9.19 4.41
CA ALA A 675 6.14 -8.82 3.44
C ALA A 675 5.18 -10.00 3.23
N LEU A 676 3.95 -9.85 3.72
CA LEU A 676 2.89 -10.84 3.56
C LEU A 676 2.54 -11.00 2.08
N PRO A 677 2.28 -12.23 1.62
CA PRO A 677 1.87 -12.46 0.25
C PRO A 677 0.47 -11.91 0.02
N ARG A 678 0.14 -11.74 -1.26
CA ARG A 678 -1.18 -11.33 -1.68
C ARG A 678 -2.18 -12.48 -1.48
N PRO A 679 -3.28 -12.28 -0.72
CA PRO A 679 -4.30 -13.31 -0.58
C PRO A 679 -5.02 -13.63 -1.90
N SER A 680 -5.42 -14.89 -2.07
CA SER A 680 -6.28 -15.31 -3.19
C SER A 680 -7.65 -14.63 -3.11
N GLY A 681 -8.22 -14.24 -4.26
CA GLY A 681 -9.53 -13.55 -4.35
C GLY A 681 -9.57 -12.10 -3.85
N TYR A 682 -8.47 -11.55 -3.34
CA TYR A 682 -8.34 -10.13 -2.99
C TYR A 682 -8.28 -9.27 -4.26
N MET A 683 -9.01 -8.15 -4.32
CA MET A 683 -8.84 -7.11 -5.36
C MET A 683 -8.00 -5.95 -4.81
N GLY A 684 -6.84 -5.69 -5.40
CA GLY A 684 -5.97 -4.55 -5.11
C GLY A 684 -5.82 -3.66 -6.35
N ALA A 685 -4.82 -2.78 -6.37
CA ALA A 685 -4.59 -1.88 -7.51
C ALA A 685 -4.43 -2.64 -8.84
N ARG A 686 -3.84 -3.85 -8.83
CA ARG A 686 -3.64 -4.69 -10.02
C ARG A 686 -4.95 -5.08 -10.73
N GLU A 687 -6.10 -5.10 -10.06
CA GLU A 687 -7.41 -5.41 -10.67
C GLU A 687 -8.12 -4.19 -11.21
N PHE A 688 -7.51 -3.00 -11.10
CA PHE A 688 -8.03 -1.76 -11.69
C PHE A 688 -7.10 -1.17 -12.74
N HIS A 689 -5.88 -1.72 -12.87
CA HIS A 689 -4.82 -1.22 -13.74
C HIS A 689 -4.29 -2.33 -14.65
N ASP A 690 -4.00 -1.97 -15.89
CA ASP A 690 -3.46 -2.88 -16.90
C ASP A 690 -1.92 -2.91 -16.87
N PHE A 691 -1.34 -3.24 -15.72
CA PHE A 691 0.12 -3.33 -15.56
C PHE A 691 0.71 -4.29 -16.60
N ASP A 692 1.73 -3.82 -17.31
CA ASP A 692 2.52 -4.61 -18.27
C ASP A 692 1.67 -5.38 -19.30
N SER A 693 0.44 -4.92 -19.58
CA SER A 693 -0.47 -5.62 -20.48
C SER A 693 0.12 -5.65 -21.90
N PRO A 694 0.30 -6.84 -22.49
CA PRO A 694 0.86 -6.99 -23.83
C PRO A 694 -0.10 -6.51 -24.91
N VAL A 695 -1.37 -6.27 -24.56
CA VAL A 695 -2.40 -5.78 -25.47
C VAL A 695 -2.31 -4.25 -25.57
N PRO A 696 -2.11 -3.69 -26.78
CA PRO A 696 -2.09 -2.24 -26.97
C PRO A 696 -3.42 -1.61 -26.52
N VAL A 697 -3.37 -0.47 -25.81
CA VAL A 697 -4.55 0.22 -25.24
C VAL A 697 -5.75 0.31 -26.20
N ARG A 698 -5.51 0.63 -27.48
CA ARG A 698 -6.58 0.78 -28.49
C ARG A 698 -7.26 -0.53 -28.91
N LYS A 699 -6.63 -1.67 -28.64
CA LYS A 699 -7.15 -3.02 -28.93
C LYS A 699 -7.75 -3.69 -27.70
N ARG A 700 -7.58 -3.07 -26.52
CA ARG A 700 -8.10 -3.61 -25.28
C ARG A 700 -9.62 -3.67 -25.33
N THR A 701 -10.15 -4.70 -24.71
CA THR A 701 -11.57 -4.97 -24.51
C THR A 701 -11.78 -5.22 -23.02
N VAL A 702 -13.05 -5.30 -22.58
CA VAL A 702 -13.33 -5.63 -21.17
C VAL A 702 -12.82 -7.02 -20.74
N ALA A 703 -12.49 -7.89 -21.70
CA ALA A 703 -11.96 -9.22 -21.42
C ALA A 703 -10.46 -9.21 -21.06
N ASP A 704 -9.69 -8.27 -21.62
CA ASP A 704 -8.22 -8.22 -21.47
C ASP A 704 -7.71 -6.94 -20.79
N SER A 705 -8.62 -6.10 -20.29
CA SER A 705 -8.33 -4.86 -19.60
C SER A 705 -9.15 -4.69 -18.33
N ASN A 706 -8.44 -4.69 -17.20
CA ASN A 706 -8.93 -4.37 -15.87
C ASN A 706 -9.42 -2.91 -15.81
N GLU A 707 -8.72 -2.00 -16.49
CA GLU A 707 -9.15 -0.59 -16.59
C GLU A 707 -10.53 -0.50 -17.26
N LEU A 708 -10.72 -1.14 -18.42
CA LEU A 708 -12.01 -1.13 -19.11
C LEU A 708 -13.09 -1.90 -18.32
N ALA A 709 -12.73 -2.98 -17.64
CA ALA A 709 -13.68 -3.74 -16.83
C ALA A 709 -14.21 -2.93 -15.64
N HIS A 710 -13.32 -2.24 -14.90
CA HIS A 710 -13.66 -1.70 -13.59
C HIS A 710 -13.60 -0.17 -13.46
N VAL A 711 -12.91 0.56 -14.35
CA VAL A 711 -12.63 2.00 -14.18
C VAL A 711 -13.43 2.88 -15.14
N ARG A 712 -14.07 3.91 -14.61
CA ARG A 712 -14.87 4.89 -15.36
C ARG A 712 -14.25 6.28 -15.19
N PRO A 713 -13.54 6.81 -16.19
CA PRO A 713 -12.80 8.06 -16.05
C PRO A 713 -13.75 9.27 -16.05
N MET A 714 -13.61 10.14 -15.05
CA MET A 714 -14.37 11.39 -14.95
C MET A 714 -13.50 12.58 -15.38
N LYS A 715 -13.90 13.28 -16.44
CA LYS A 715 -13.21 14.48 -16.93
C LYS A 715 -13.67 15.73 -16.19
N GLU A 716 -12.79 16.72 -16.05
CA GLU A 716 -13.10 17.99 -15.33
C GLU A 716 -13.85 19.05 -16.16
N SER A 717 -14.08 18.84 -17.45
CA SER A 717 -14.76 19.81 -18.31
C SER A 717 -16.15 20.17 -17.78
N GLY A 718 -16.42 21.47 -17.62
CA GLY A 718 -17.47 22.03 -16.77
C GLY A 718 -18.90 21.54 -17.06
N GLY A 719 -19.62 21.19 -15.99
CA GLY A 719 -21.06 20.88 -16.00
C GLY A 719 -21.43 19.40 -15.88
N ASP A 720 -20.53 18.49 -16.24
CA ASP A 720 -20.84 17.04 -16.35
C ASP A 720 -20.83 16.27 -15.02
N GLY A 721 -20.60 16.96 -13.90
CA GLY A 721 -20.54 16.32 -12.58
C GLY A 721 -21.83 15.55 -12.25
N ASP A 722 -23.00 16.09 -12.59
CA ASP A 722 -24.30 15.42 -12.31
C ASP A 722 -24.48 14.19 -13.21
N VAL A 723 -23.87 14.19 -14.40
CA VAL A 723 -23.92 13.07 -15.36
C VAL A 723 -23.15 11.88 -14.80
N TYR A 724 -21.88 12.07 -14.44
CA TYR A 724 -21.06 10.98 -13.87
C TYR A 724 -21.63 10.48 -12.54
N LEU A 725 -22.12 11.38 -11.69
CA LEU A 725 -22.74 10.99 -10.42
C LEU A 725 -24.01 10.16 -10.64
N ARG A 726 -24.86 10.54 -11.60
CA ARG A 726 -26.05 9.76 -11.96
C ARG A 726 -25.68 8.40 -12.52
N GLN A 727 -24.71 8.32 -13.43
CA GLN A 727 -24.22 7.03 -13.96
C GLN A 727 -23.70 6.12 -12.84
N ALA A 728 -22.97 6.67 -11.86
CA ALA A 728 -22.51 5.90 -10.71
C ALA A 728 -23.69 5.42 -9.82
N MET A 729 -24.74 6.23 -9.65
CA MET A 729 -25.96 5.83 -8.94
C MET A 729 -26.74 4.73 -9.71
N ASP A 730 -26.78 4.81 -11.04
CA ASP A 730 -27.38 3.77 -11.89
C ASP A 730 -26.61 2.45 -11.77
N ALA A 731 -25.27 2.50 -11.82
CA ALA A 731 -24.42 1.32 -11.60
C ALA A 731 -24.60 0.74 -10.19
N PHE A 732 -24.81 1.59 -9.19
CA PHE A 732 -25.09 1.16 -7.82
C PHE A 732 -26.43 0.42 -7.70
N LEU A 733 -27.47 0.91 -8.38
CA LEU A 733 -28.77 0.25 -8.42
C LEU A 733 -28.76 -1.04 -9.25
N LEU A 734 -28.07 -1.06 -10.40
CA LEU A 734 -27.90 -2.26 -11.21
C LEU A 734 -27.15 -3.36 -10.46
N SER A 735 -26.02 -3.02 -9.83
CA SER A 735 -25.24 -3.98 -9.04
C SER A 735 -26.04 -4.55 -7.86
N ALA A 736 -26.94 -3.76 -7.24
CA ALA A 736 -27.88 -4.27 -6.25
C ALA A 736 -28.86 -5.29 -6.84
N ALA A 737 -29.45 -4.98 -8.00
CA ALA A 737 -30.39 -5.88 -8.66
C ALA A 737 -29.73 -7.19 -9.10
N VAL A 738 -28.50 -7.14 -9.63
CA VAL A 738 -27.73 -8.35 -9.99
C VAL A 738 -27.40 -9.19 -8.75
N LYS A 739 -27.05 -8.56 -7.62
CA LYS A 739 -26.87 -9.29 -6.35
C LYS A 739 -28.14 -10.01 -5.92
N LEU A 740 -29.30 -9.34 -5.90
CA LEU A 740 -30.57 -9.97 -5.52
C LEU A 740 -30.97 -11.08 -6.52
N TYR A 741 -30.67 -10.90 -7.80
CA TYR A 741 -30.86 -11.93 -8.82
C TYR A 741 -29.99 -13.16 -8.52
N ARG A 742 -28.72 -12.98 -8.14
CA ARG A 742 -27.82 -14.06 -7.72
C ARG A 742 -28.32 -14.76 -6.46
N GLU A 743 -28.78 -14.03 -5.44
CA GLU A 743 -29.37 -14.63 -4.23
C GLU A 743 -30.54 -15.56 -4.56
N ALA A 744 -31.33 -15.23 -5.57
CA ALA A 744 -32.51 -16.00 -5.96
C ALA A 744 -32.22 -17.21 -6.86
N HIS A 745 -31.13 -17.20 -7.62
CA HIS A 745 -30.89 -18.20 -8.69
C HIS A 745 -29.56 -18.94 -8.60
N ASP A 746 -28.60 -18.48 -7.81
CA ASP A 746 -27.30 -19.11 -7.74
C ASP A 746 -27.35 -20.39 -6.88
N PRO A 747 -26.94 -21.56 -7.41
CA PRO A 747 -27.04 -22.83 -6.71
C PRO A 747 -26.14 -22.90 -5.46
N SER A 748 -25.17 -21.99 -5.32
CA SER A 748 -24.35 -21.88 -4.11
C SER A 748 -25.14 -21.36 -2.89
N GLY A 749 -26.30 -20.75 -3.10
CA GLY A 749 -27.06 -20.08 -2.04
C GLY A 749 -26.39 -18.81 -1.51
N ILE A 750 -25.58 -18.14 -2.34
CA ILE A 750 -24.86 -16.92 -1.95
C ILE A 750 -25.81 -15.83 -1.44
N GLY A 751 -25.42 -15.18 -0.34
CA GLY A 751 -26.15 -14.06 0.26
C GLY A 751 -25.29 -12.80 0.38
N TYR A 752 -25.89 -11.62 0.20
CA TYR A 752 -25.23 -10.33 0.33
C TYR A 752 -25.83 -9.51 1.48
N ARG A 753 -25.12 -9.50 2.61
CA ARG A 753 -25.50 -8.70 3.79
C ARG A 753 -25.41 -7.19 3.51
N HIS A 754 -24.35 -6.74 2.84
CA HIS A 754 -24.07 -5.32 2.59
C HIS A 754 -24.04 -4.97 1.10
N HIS A 755 -24.47 -3.75 0.79
CA HIS A 755 -24.39 -3.17 -0.54
C HIS A 755 -24.16 -1.66 -0.45
N THR A 756 -22.94 -1.20 -0.72
CA THR A 756 -22.57 0.18 -0.48
C THR A 756 -21.96 0.85 -1.71
N MET A 757 -22.17 2.16 -1.78
CA MET A 757 -21.48 3.06 -2.69
C MET A 757 -20.72 4.09 -1.86
N LEU A 758 -19.48 4.40 -2.23
CA LEU A 758 -18.67 5.42 -1.56
C LEU A 758 -18.54 6.66 -2.45
N VAL A 759 -18.91 7.83 -1.93
CA VAL A 759 -18.71 9.13 -2.58
C VAL A 759 -17.68 9.93 -1.78
N HIS A 760 -16.52 10.14 -2.40
CA HIS A 760 -15.41 10.88 -1.80
C HIS A 760 -14.89 11.99 -2.73
N GLU A 761 -15.46 13.18 -2.57
CA GLU A 761 -15.14 14.35 -3.42
C GLU A 761 -14.28 15.41 -2.72
N SER A 762 -14.47 15.64 -1.41
CA SER A 762 -13.81 16.72 -0.68
C SER A 762 -13.28 16.27 0.69
N ARG A 763 -12.58 17.17 1.36
CA ARG A 763 -12.19 17.07 2.77
C ARG A 763 -13.11 17.89 3.69
N ARG A 764 -13.95 18.77 3.12
CA ARG A 764 -14.79 19.69 3.88
C ARG A 764 -16.15 19.08 4.16
N VAL A 765 -16.54 19.12 5.42
CA VAL A 765 -17.85 18.65 5.91
C VAL A 765 -19.02 19.33 5.18
N ALA A 766 -18.92 20.62 4.90
CA ALA A 766 -19.95 21.37 4.17
C ALA A 766 -20.21 20.77 2.78
N ASP A 767 -19.14 20.47 2.04
CA ASP A 767 -19.20 19.88 0.71
C ASP A 767 -19.87 18.48 0.75
N HIS A 768 -19.69 17.71 1.84
CA HIS A 768 -20.34 16.40 1.97
C HIS A 768 -21.85 16.49 2.13
N HIS A 769 -22.36 17.48 2.89
CA HIS A 769 -23.80 17.71 2.98
C HIS A 769 -24.38 18.19 1.64
N GLU A 770 -23.65 19.02 0.91
CA GLU A 770 -24.03 19.43 -0.45
C GLU A 770 -24.09 18.23 -1.40
N SER A 771 -23.07 17.36 -1.42
CA SER A 771 -23.08 16.12 -2.20
C SER A 771 -24.26 15.21 -1.80
N ALA A 772 -24.57 15.07 -0.51
CA ALA A 772 -25.70 14.27 -0.06
C ALA A 772 -27.05 14.83 -0.53
N HIS A 773 -27.26 16.15 -0.42
CA HIS A 773 -28.45 16.80 -0.96
C HIS A 773 -28.58 16.64 -2.47
N ARG A 774 -27.45 16.74 -3.19
CA ARG A 774 -27.37 16.55 -4.62
C ARG A 774 -27.73 15.13 -5.04
N ILE A 775 -27.21 14.11 -4.35
CA ILE A 775 -27.55 12.69 -4.57
C ILE A 775 -29.05 12.47 -4.30
N ALA A 776 -29.56 12.97 -3.17
CA ALA A 776 -30.98 12.83 -2.83
C ALA A 776 -31.91 13.48 -3.87
N ARG A 777 -31.52 14.65 -4.42
CA ARG A 777 -32.25 15.32 -5.50
C ARG A 777 -32.28 14.48 -6.78
N LEU A 778 -31.12 13.99 -7.21
CA LEU A 778 -31.01 13.16 -8.42
C LEU A 778 -31.80 11.85 -8.27
N TRP A 779 -31.69 11.20 -7.11
CA TRP A 779 -32.37 9.93 -6.82
C TRP A 779 -33.90 10.05 -6.88
N ARG A 780 -34.47 11.18 -6.42
CA ARG A 780 -35.91 11.48 -6.50
C ARG A 780 -36.34 11.85 -7.92
N ALA A 781 -35.49 12.59 -8.66
CA ALA A 781 -35.79 12.97 -10.03
C ALA A 781 -35.96 11.73 -10.94
N ASP A 782 -35.11 10.72 -10.76
CA ASP A 782 -35.20 9.45 -11.51
C ASP A 782 -36.53 8.71 -11.27
N GLN A 783 -37.14 8.83 -10.08
CA GLN A 783 -38.45 8.22 -9.80
C GLN A 783 -39.60 8.89 -10.56
N GLN A 784 -39.42 10.14 -11.00
CA GLN A 784 -40.44 10.92 -11.69
C GLN A 784 -40.32 10.82 -13.23
N GLU A 785 -39.29 10.14 -13.75
CA GLU A 785 -39.17 9.82 -15.17
C GLU A 785 -40.26 8.82 -15.60
N ARG A 786 -40.80 8.96 -16.82
CA ARG A 786 -41.99 8.20 -17.29
C ARG A 786 -41.81 6.67 -17.28
N ASP A 787 -40.57 6.21 -17.37
CA ASP A 787 -40.16 4.80 -17.32
C ASP A 787 -39.36 4.46 -16.04
N GLY A 788 -39.34 5.36 -15.05
CA GLY A 788 -38.53 5.21 -13.83
C GLY A 788 -37.02 5.14 -14.06
N GLY A 789 -36.54 5.61 -15.22
CA GLY A 789 -35.13 5.55 -15.63
C GLY A 789 -34.68 4.19 -16.19
N PHE A 790 -35.60 3.26 -16.45
CA PHE A 790 -35.26 1.92 -16.95
C PHE A 790 -34.54 1.92 -18.29
N GLY A 791 -34.84 2.84 -19.21
CA GLY A 791 -34.11 2.92 -20.49
C GLY A 791 -32.61 3.17 -20.31
N ARG A 792 -32.24 4.02 -19.33
CA ARG A 792 -30.83 4.31 -19.02
C ARG A 792 -30.13 3.13 -18.34
N LEU A 793 -30.84 2.46 -17.42
CA LEU A 793 -30.35 1.24 -16.77
C LEU A 793 -30.13 0.10 -17.77
N HIS A 794 -31.03 -0.07 -18.73
CA HIS A 794 -30.90 -1.04 -19.81
C HIS A 794 -29.65 -0.77 -20.66
N VAL A 795 -29.46 0.48 -21.11
CA VAL A 795 -28.26 0.86 -21.89
C VAL A 795 -26.98 0.60 -21.10
N LEU A 796 -26.94 0.96 -19.81
CA LEU A 796 -25.77 0.71 -18.95
C LEU A 796 -25.54 -0.79 -18.72
N PHE A 797 -26.59 -1.59 -18.58
CA PHE A 797 -26.46 -3.04 -18.43
C PHE A 797 -25.81 -3.67 -19.68
N GLU A 798 -26.34 -3.38 -20.87
CA GLU A 798 -25.87 -3.98 -22.13
C GLU A 798 -24.46 -3.50 -22.52
N SER A 799 -24.16 -2.22 -22.28
CA SER A 799 -22.86 -1.64 -22.68
C SER A 799 -21.72 -1.89 -21.68
N ASP A 800 -22.03 -2.23 -20.42
CA ASP A 800 -21.04 -2.34 -19.34
C ASP A 800 -21.19 -3.65 -18.53
N PHE A 801 -22.30 -3.83 -17.80
CA PHE A 801 -22.41 -4.95 -16.85
C PHE A 801 -22.43 -6.33 -17.53
N ALA A 802 -23.24 -6.51 -18.57
CA ALA A 802 -23.32 -7.76 -19.31
C ALA A 802 -21.96 -8.20 -19.90
N PRO A 803 -21.21 -7.36 -20.65
CA PRO A 803 -19.95 -7.78 -21.23
C PRO A 803 -18.83 -8.01 -20.19
N VAL A 804 -18.81 -7.25 -19.08
CA VAL A 804 -17.87 -7.50 -17.98
C VAL A 804 -18.22 -8.81 -17.25
N SER A 805 -19.49 -9.01 -16.91
CA SER A 805 -19.95 -10.24 -16.24
C SER A 805 -19.77 -11.48 -17.14
N ALA A 806 -19.72 -11.34 -18.45
CA ALA A 806 -19.43 -12.47 -19.34
C ALA A 806 -18.01 -13.03 -19.17
N HIS A 807 -17.05 -12.23 -18.67
CA HIS A 807 -15.65 -12.60 -18.54
C HIS A 807 -15.14 -12.67 -17.10
N HIS A 808 -15.78 -11.96 -16.16
CA HIS A 808 -15.26 -11.76 -14.79
C HIS A 808 -16.19 -12.25 -13.68
N HIS A 809 -17.22 -13.06 -14.00
CA HIS A 809 -18.24 -13.48 -13.02
C HIS A 809 -17.80 -14.59 -12.06
N ASP A 810 -16.58 -15.12 -12.16
CA ASP A 810 -16.01 -16.13 -11.25
C ASP A 810 -16.94 -17.33 -10.96
N GLY A 811 -17.68 -17.80 -11.98
CA GLY A 811 -18.58 -18.95 -11.86
C GLY A 811 -19.98 -18.65 -11.31
N PHE A 812 -20.25 -17.42 -10.85
CA PHE A 812 -21.57 -17.03 -10.33
C PHE A 812 -22.59 -16.81 -11.46
N VAL A 813 -23.86 -17.06 -11.17
CA VAL A 813 -24.96 -16.90 -12.14
C VAL A 813 -25.05 -15.45 -12.61
N ARG A 814 -25.36 -15.26 -13.89
CA ARG A 814 -25.54 -13.94 -14.52
C ARG A 814 -26.92 -13.82 -15.16
N PRO A 815 -27.57 -12.65 -15.08
CA PRO A 815 -28.80 -12.40 -15.81
C PRO A 815 -28.52 -12.48 -17.33
N PRO A 816 -29.30 -13.26 -18.11
CA PRO A 816 -29.08 -13.39 -19.55
C PRO A 816 -29.45 -12.11 -20.31
N HIS A 817 -30.46 -11.38 -19.86
CA HIS A 817 -30.97 -10.14 -20.46
C HIS A 817 -31.43 -9.17 -19.38
N PHE A 818 -31.53 -7.87 -19.72
CA PHE A 818 -31.97 -6.83 -18.77
C PHE A 818 -33.37 -7.08 -18.17
N ASP A 819 -34.29 -7.67 -18.94
CA ASP A 819 -35.68 -7.88 -18.51
C ASP A 819 -35.79 -8.76 -17.25
N GLU A 820 -34.84 -9.69 -17.06
CA GLU A 820 -34.75 -10.54 -15.86
C GLU A 820 -34.42 -9.76 -14.59
N LEU A 821 -33.81 -8.57 -14.72
CA LEU A 821 -33.49 -7.70 -13.59
C LEU A 821 -34.65 -6.80 -13.16
N VAL A 822 -35.67 -6.62 -14.01
CA VAL A 822 -36.81 -5.72 -13.73
C VAL A 822 -37.51 -6.01 -12.39
N PRO A 823 -37.78 -7.27 -12.01
CA PRO A 823 -38.35 -7.59 -10.69
C PRO A 823 -37.43 -7.17 -9.53
N TYR A 824 -36.12 -7.34 -9.70
CA TYR A 824 -35.11 -7.09 -8.68
C TYR A 824 -34.77 -5.60 -8.51
N LEU A 825 -34.95 -4.78 -9.55
CA LEU A 825 -34.70 -3.34 -9.48
C LEU A 825 -35.57 -2.63 -8.44
N ARG A 826 -36.85 -3.01 -8.33
CA ARG A 826 -37.75 -2.45 -7.31
C ARG A 826 -37.38 -2.90 -5.90
N ALA A 827 -37.03 -4.18 -5.73
CA ALA A 827 -36.57 -4.72 -4.45
C ALA A 827 -35.27 -4.05 -3.99
N ALA A 828 -34.31 -3.90 -4.89
CA ALA A 828 -33.05 -3.20 -4.67
C ALA A 828 -33.28 -1.76 -4.20
N ARG A 829 -34.10 -0.99 -4.93
CA ARG A 829 -34.43 0.39 -4.56
C ARG A 829 -35.09 0.49 -3.18
N THR A 830 -36.05 -0.40 -2.89
CA THR A 830 -36.73 -0.45 -1.58
C THR A 830 -35.73 -0.71 -0.45
N ARG A 831 -34.81 -1.66 -0.63
CA ARG A 831 -33.78 -2.00 0.36
C ARG A 831 -32.79 -0.86 0.58
N ILE A 832 -32.43 -0.13 -0.49
CA ILE A 832 -31.56 1.06 -0.42
C ILE A 832 -32.26 2.23 0.28
N GLU A 833 -33.55 2.45 0.02
CA GLU A 833 -34.32 3.57 0.57
C GLU A 833 -34.75 3.37 2.03
N GLY A 834 -34.85 2.13 2.51
CA GLY A 834 -35.35 1.81 3.86
C GLY A 834 -34.70 2.64 4.98
N GLY A 835 -35.50 3.24 5.86
CA GLY A 835 -35.04 4.17 6.91
C GLY A 835 -35.04 5.63 6.46
N GLU A 836 -33.96 6.38 6.73
CA GLU A 836 -33.83 7.83 6.48
C GLU A 836 -33.48 8.20 5.02
N GLY A 837 -33.73 7.30 4.06
CA GLY A 837 -33.40 7.50 2.64
C GLY A 837 -32.05 6.89 2.21
N PRO A 838 -31.62 7.07 0.95
CA PRO A 838 -30.55 6.28 0.34
C PRO A 838 -29.12 6.71 0.72
N VAL A 839 -28.94 7.87 1.38
CA VAL A 839 -27.63 8.48 1.63
C VAL A 839 -27.37 8.61 3.12
N VAL A 840 -26.15 8.29 3.54
CA VAL A 840 -25.65 8.54 4.91
C VAL A 840 -24.36 9.36 4.83
N VAL A 841 -24.31 10.45 5.59
CA VAL A 841 -23.12 11.32 5.67
C VAL A 841 -22.29 10.92 6.89
N VAL A 842 -20.98 10.71 6.69
CA VAL A 842 -20.06 10.24 7.73
C VAL A 842 -18.89 11.24 7.89
N ASN A 843 -18.95 12.07 8.94
CA ASN A 843 -18.03 13.20 9.15
C ASN A 843 -17.25 13.17 10.48
N GLY A 844 -17.81 12.61 11.54
CA GLY A 844 -17.20 12.59 12.88
C GLY A 844 -17.55 11.37 13.71
N ASP A 845 -16.93 11.25 14.89
CA ASP A 845 -17.11 10.08 15.77
C ASP A 845 -18.57 9.97 16.21
N ARG A 846 -19.21 11.09 16.58
CA ARG A 846 -20.64 11.13 16.93
C ARG A 846 -21.59 10.69 15.82
N ASP A 847 -21.21 10.83 14.55
CA ASP A 847 -22.09 10.47 13.42
C ASP A 847 -22.05 8.96 13.15
N ILE A 848 -20.93 8.30 13.49
CA ILE A 848 -20.81 6.84 13.36
C ILE A 848 -21.16 6.14 14.68
N GLU A 849 -20.79 6.72 15.82
CA GLU A 849 -21.19 6.31 17.18
C GLU A 849 -22.69 6.50 17.44
N SER A 850 -23.38 7.41 16.74
CA SER A 850 -24.85 7.47 16.75
C SER A 850 -25.52 6.30 16.02
N GLY A 851 -24.73 5.39 15.45
CA GLY A 851 -25.17 4.17 14.80
C GLY A 851 -25.52 4.34 13.33
N ALA A 852 -25.25 5.47 12.68
CA ALA A 852 -25.68 5.70 11.29
C ALA A 852 -25.13 4.65 10.30
N VAL A 853 -23.89 4.19 10.50
CA VAL A 853 -23.27 3.10 9.73
C VAL A 853 -22.50 2.16 10.65
N ASP A 854 -23.06 0.97 10.89
CA ASP A 854 -22.42 -0.10 11.64
C ASP A 854 -22.61 -1.41 10.87
N PHE A 855 -21.53 -1.86 10.22
CA PHE A 855 -21.52 -3.08 9.40
C PHE A 855 -21.63 -4.34 10.26
N ASP A 856 -21.15 -4.31 11.50
CA ASP A 856 -21.17 -5.45 12.41
C ASP A 856 -22.58 -5.74 12.93
N ARG A 857 -23.37 -4.69 13.18
CA ARG A 857 -24.71 -4.82 13.80
C ARG A 857 -25.86 -5.01 12.83
N ARG A 858 -25.81 -4.44 11.64
CA ARG A 858 -26.97 -4.44 10.73
C ARG A 858 -26.59 -4.45 9.25
N PRO A 859 -27.45 -5.01 8.38
CA PRO A 859 -27.30 -4.86 6.94
C PRO A 859 -27.23 -3.37 6.54
N VAL A 860 -26.25 -3.02 5.70
CA VAL A 860 -26.05 -1.63 5.23
C VAL A 860 -26.20 -1.60 3.73
N TRP A 861 -27.30 -1.00 3.26
CA TRP A 861 -27.61 -0.81 1.85
C TRP A 861 -27.73 0.69 1.57
N LYS A 862 -26.59 1.40 1.44
CA LYS A 862 -26.54 2.87 1.45
C LYS A 862 -25.42 3.46 0.59
N ILE A 863 -25.64 4.69 0.14
CA ILE A 863 -24.60 5.56 -0.42
C ILE A 863 -23.95 6.32 0.74
N LEU A 864 -22.66 6.10 0.95
CA LEU A 864 -21.86 6.73 1.99
C LEU A 864 -21.15 7.96 1.43
N VAL A 865 -21.34 9.12 2.06
CA VAL A 865 -20.67 10.37 1.69
C VAL A 865 -19.80 10.82 2.86
N GLY A 866 -18.50 11.03 2.64
CA GLY A 866 -17.65 11.49 3.73
C GLY A 866 -16.20 11.79 3.36
N GLY A 867 -15.43 12.13 4.40
CA GLY A 867 -14.07 12.67 4.30
C GLY A 867 -12.97 11.75 4.82
N ALA A 868 -11.98 12.35 5.51
CA ALA A 868 -10.76 11.67 5.96
C ALA A 868 -10.99 10.40 6.81
N LYS A 869 -12.11 10.32 7.55
CA LYS A 869 -12.42 9.19 8.43
C LYS A 869 -12.96 7.95 7.71
N LEU A 870 -13.67 8.10 6.59
CA LEU A 870 -13.98 6.96 5.69
C LEU A 870 -12.72 6.45 4.95
N SER A 871 -11.62 7.20 5.05
CA SER A 871 -10.46 7.08 4.17
C SER A 871 -9.23 6.45 4.84
N ARG A 872 -9.26 6.14 6.15
CA ARG A 872 -8.18 5.44 6.89
C ARG A 872 -8.76 4.54 8.00
N GLY A 873 -8.28 3.31 8.16
CA GLY A 873 -8.71 2.34 9.19
C GLY A 873 -10.12 1.75 9.05
N PHE A 874 -11.09 2.49 8.52
CA PHE A 874 -12.48 2.03 8.44
C PHE A 874 -12.71 1.11 7.23
N THR A 875 -13.19 -0.12 7.46
CA THR A 875 -13.54 -1.06 6.39
C THR A 875 -14.97 -0.81 5.91
N VAL A 876 -15.14 -0.61 4.59
CA VAL A 876 -16.45 -0.42 3.97
C VAL A 876 -16.86 -1.74 3.31
N GLU A 877 -17.85 -2.43 3.88
CA GLU A 877 -18.30 -3.72 3.37
C GLU A 877 -19.35 -3.59 2.27
N GLY A 878 -19.41 -4.59 1.39
CA GLY A 878 -20.38 -4.63 0.30
C GLY A 878 -20.17 -3.56 -0.78
N LEU A 879 -18.99 -2.91 -0.81
CA LEU A 879 -18.69 -1.80 -1.71
C LEU A 879 -18.65 -2.26 -3.18
N THR A 880 -19.61 -1.80 -3.98
CA THR A 880 -19.68 -2.07 -5.43
C THR A 880 -19.30 -0.86 -6.26
N VAL A 881 -19.69 0.35 -5.85
CA VAL A 881 -19.41 1.57 -6.63
C VAL A 881 -18.63 2.57 -5.80
N THR A 882 -17.55 3.10 -6.37
CA THR A 882 -16.81 4.23 -5.76
C THR A 882 -16.79 5.42 -6.70
N TYR A 883 -17.17 6.60 -6.20
CA TYR A 883 -17.07 7.89 -6.87
C TYR A 883 -16.00 8.73 -6.16
N TYR A 884 -14.84 8.91 -6.80
CA TYR A 884 -13.63 9.42 -6.16
C TYR A 884 -12.99 10.58 -6.94
N ARG A 885 -12.87 11.74 -6.29
CA ARG A 885 -12.22 12.95 -6.85
C ARG A 885 -11.16 13.56 -5.94
N ARG A 886 -10.93 12.98 -4.75
CA ARG A 886 -10.02 13.55 -3.77
C ARG A 886 -8.56 13.26 -4.12
N SER A 887 -7.75 14.30 -4.29
CA SER A 887 -6.30 14.17 -4.50
C SER A 887 -5.47 14.33 -3.22
N THR A 888 -4.28 13.73 -3.24
CA THR A 888 -3.22 13.87 -2.24
C THR A 888 -1.86 13.70 -2.93
N SER A 889 -0.84 14.37 -2.42
CA SER A 889 0.55 14.26 -2.91
C SER A 889 1.38 13.26 -2.11
N GLN A 890 0.72 12.38 -1.34
CA GLN A 890 1.35 11.38 -0.47
C GLN A 890 0.83 9.98 -0.86
N ALA A 891 1.74 9.09 -1.27
CA ALA A 891 1.43 7.74 -1.73
C ALA A 891 0.80 6.89 -0.63
N ASP A 892 1.33 6.94 0.60
CA ASP A 892 0.77 6.21 1.75
C ASP A 892 -0.71 6.54 1.98
N SER A 893 -1.03 7.82 1.96
CA SER A 893 -2.36 8.34 2.13
C SER A 893 -3.25 7.95 0.96
N LEU A 894 -2.74 8.02 -0.28
CA LEU A 894 -3.50 7.63 -1.47
C LEU A 894 -3.89 6.15 -1.41
N MET A 895 -2.91 5.26 -1.17
CA MET A 895 -3.14 3.81 -1.06
C MET A 895 -4.12 3.47 0.06
N GLN A 896 -3.97 4.11 1.22
CA GLN A 896 -4.91 3.95 2.33
C GLN A 896 -6.31 4.42 2.01
N MET A 897 -6.50 5.35 1.07
CA MET A 897 -7.81 5.84 0.66
C MET A 897 -8.52 4.94 -0.37
N GLY A 898 -7.80 4.00 -0.99
CA GLY A 898 -8.33 3.04 -1.97
C GLY A 898 -9.28 2.00 -1.35
N ARG A 899 -10.44 2.42 -0.85
CA ARG A 899 -11.44 1.56 -0.18
C ARG A 899 -12.07 0.52 -1.11
N TRP A 900 -11.96 0.71 -2.42
CA TRP A 900 -12.38 -0.26 -3.43
C TRP A 900 -11.47 -1.48 -3.48
N PHE A 901 -10.34 -1.49 -2.77
CA PHE A 901 -9.56 -2.69 -2.52
C PHE A 901 -10.25 -3.63 -1.52
N GLY A 902 -9.84 -4.89 -1.47
CA GLY A 902 -10.36 -5.91 -0.56
C GLY A 902 -11.08 -7.06 -1.26
N PHE A 903 -11.64 -7.97 -0.45
CA PHE A 903 -12.38 -9.14 -0.92
C PHE A 903 -13.77 -8.76 -1.44
N ARG A 904 -14.21 -9.41 -2.52
CA ARG A 904 -15.47 -9.10 -3.25
C ARG A 904 -16.19 -10.37 -3.71
N HIS A 905 -16.19 -11.39 -2.85
CA HIS A 905 -16.75 -12.71 -3.15
C HIS A 905 -18.19 -12.62 -3.67
N GLY A 906 -18.45 -13.19 -4.85
CA GLY A 906 -19.75 -13.16 -5.50
C GLY A 906 -20.07 -11.92 -6.33
N TYR A 907 -19.24 -10.88 -6.32
CA TYR A 907 -19.58 -9.61 -7.00
C TYR A 907 -18.38 -8.81 -7.54
N ARG A 908 -17.26 -9.46 -7.85
CA ARG A 908 -16.05 -8.81 -8.42
C ARG A 908 -16.34 -8.09 -9.73
N ASP A 909 -17.07 -8.75 -10.62
CA ASP A 909 -17.56 -8.22 -11.89
C ASP A 909 -18.47 -7.00 -11.76
N LEU A 910 -19.09 -6.79 -10.61
CA LEU A 910 -20.01 -5.67 -10.35
C LEU A 910 -19.30 -4.41 -9.84
N VAL A 911 -17.99 -4.48 -9.57
CA VAL A 911 -17.24 -3.36 -8.99
C VAL A 911 -16.93 -2.29 -10.05
N ARG A 912 -17.27 -1.03 -9.77
CA ARG A 912 -16.98 0.14 -10.62
C ARG A 912 -16.33 1.29 -9.84
N LEU A 913 -15.21 1.78 -10.37
CA LEU A 913 -14.46 2.93 -9.86
C LEU A 913 -14.63 4.11 -10.81
N TYR A 914 -15.44 5.08 -10.41
CA TYR A 914 -15.52 6.39 -11.05
C TYR A 914 -14.43 7.26 -10.44
N ILE A 915 -13.37 7.54 -11.21
CA ILE A 915 -12.20 8.27 -10.72
C ILE A 915 -11.91 9.51 -11.57
N GLY A 916 -11.57 10.61 -10.90
CA GLY A 916 -11.16 11.85 -11.57
C GLY A 916 -9.88 11.65 -12.39
N ARG A 917 -9.96 11.91 -13.69
CA ARG A 917 -8.81 11.90 -14.61
C ARG A 917 -8.64 13.25 -15.28
N GLY A 918 -7.40 13.61 -15.59
CA GLY A 918 -7.10 14.90 -16.22
C GLY A 918 -7.11 16.11 -15.27
N THR A 919 -6.95 15.90 -13.96
CA THR A 919 -6.60 16.95 -12.98
C THR A 919 -5.20 17.55 -13.21
N GLY A 920 -4.45 17.02 -14.19
CA GLY A 920 -3.07 17.36 -14.55
C GLY A 920 -2.86 18.70 -15.26
N GLY A 921 -3.51 19.77 -14.82
CA GLY A 921 -2.89 21.10 -14.92
C GLY A 921 -1.82 21.27 -13.84
N ASP A 922 -1.04 22.37 -13.87
CA ASP A 922 0.17 22.70 -13.07
C ASP A 922 0.15 22.45 -11.53
N LYS A 923 -0.94 21.93 -10.93
CA LYS A 923 -1.05 21.63 -9.50
C LYS A 923 -1.83 20.35 -9.13
N GLY A 924 -2.35 19.58 -10.09
CA GLY A 924 -3.12 18.36 -9.80
C GLY A 924 -2.42 17.12 -10.32
N ILE A 925 -2.46 16.04 -9.53
CA ILE A 925 -1.98 14.72 -9.93
C ILE A 925 -3.16 13.96 -10.53
N ASP A 926 -3.01 13.33 -11.71
CA ASP A 926 -4.02 12.39 -12.23
C ASP A 926 -4.15 11.25 -11.23
N LEU A 927 -5.37 11.04 -10.69
CA LEU A 927 -5.55 10.13 -9.57
C LEU A 927 -5.34 8.68 -9.96
N TYR A 928 -5.70 8.32 -11.19
CA TYR A 928 -5.49 6.98 -11.69
C TYR A 928 -3.98 6.71 -11.83
N GLU A 929 -3.24 7.61 -12.48
CA GLU A 929 -1.78 7.48 -12.59
C GLU A 929 -1.08 7.51 -11.22
N ALA A 930 -1.62 8.25 -10.25
CA ALA A 930 -1.09 8.29 -8.89
C ALA A 930 -1.25 6.94 -8.16
N PHE A 931 -2.39 6.26 -8.30
CA PHE A 931 -2.59 4.92 -7.75
C PHE A 931 -1.70 3.89 -8.45
N GLU A 932 -1.52 4.01 -9.76
CA GLU A 932 -0.59 3.18 -10.53
C GLU A 932 0.85 3.35 -10.02
N ALA A 933 1.30 4.60 -9.88
CA ALA A 933 2.64 4.93 -9.39
C ALA A 933 2.87 4.44 -7.95
N ALA A 934 1.90 4.65 -7.05
CA ALA A 934 1.99 4.16 -5.68
C ALA A 934 2.06 2.63 -5.59
N CYS A 935 1.33 1.93 -6.47
CA CYS A 935 1.43 0.46 -6.57
C CYS A 935 2.81 0.03 -7.08
N ARG A 936 3.39 0.74 -8.07
CA ARG A 936 4.76 0.47 -8.54
C ARG A 936 5.80 0.75 -7.46
N ASP A 937 5.63 1.81 -6.67
CA ASP A 937 6.49 2.08 -5.51
C ASP A 937 6.47 0.91 -4.51
N GLU A 938 5.28 0.37 -4.20
CA GLU A 938 5.10 -0.80 -3.32
C GLU A 938 5.72 -2.08 -3.91
N ASP A 939 5.46 -2.36 -5.18
CA ASP A 939 5.98 -3.56 -5.86
C ASP A 939 7.51 -3.53 -5.98
N ALA A 940 8.09 -2.37 -6.30
CA ALA A 940 9.54 -2.19 -6.34
C ALA A 940 10.17 -2.39 -4.96
N PHE A 941 9.51 -1.90 -3.90
CA PHE A 941 9.95 -2.15 -2.52
C PHE A 941 9.92 -3.64 -2.20
N ARG A 942 8.81 -4.34 -2.48
CA ARG A 942 8.67 -5.80 -2.25
C ARG A 942 9.70 -6.61 -3.04
N ALA A 943 9.97 -6.24 -4.30
CA ALA A 943 10.97 -6.90 -5.13
C ALA A 943 12.38 -6.75 -4.53
N GLN A 944 12.73 -5.54 -4.06
CA GLN A 944 13.98 -5.34 -3.32
C GLN A 944 14.04 -6.20 -2.06
N LEU A 945 12.95 -6.30 -1.31
CA LEU A 945 12.94 -7.14 -0.11
C LEU A 945 13.19 -8.61 -0.45
N ALA A 946 12.64 -9.10 -1.56
CA ALA A 946 12.85 -10.46 -2.04
C ALA A 946 14.32 -10.73 -2.40
N ASP A 947 15.03 -9.72 -2.90
CA ASP A 947 16.47 -9.83 -3.15
C ASP A 947 17.28 -9.86 -1.86
N TYR A 948 16.91 -9.09 -0.83
CA TYR A 948 17.57 -9.10 0.49
C TYR A 948 17.29 -10.35 1.31
N ALA A 949 16.19 -11.05 1.03
CA ALA A 949 15.86 -12.32 1.66
C ALA A 949 16.76 -13.48 1.19
N LYS A 950 17.50 -13.33 0.07
CA LYS A 950 18.37 -14.38 -0.47
C LYS A 950 19.68 -14.47 0.34
N PRO A 951 20.13 -15.68 0.72
CA PRO A 951 21.44 -15.87 1.33
C PRO A 951 22.56 -15.39 0.40
N VAL A 952 23.56 -14.71 0.95
CA VAL A 952 24.78 -14.31 0.22
C VAL A 952 25.91 -15.25 0.64
N ASP A 953 26.53 -15.96 -0.31
CA ASP A 953 27.66 -16.88 -0.10
C ASP A 953 27.43 -17.96 0.99
N GLY A 954 26.19 -18.39 1.18
CA GLY A 954 25.82 -19.36 2.22
C GLY A 954 25.75 -18.79 3.65
N GLY A 955 25.89 -17.46 3.81
CA GLY A 955 25.71 -16.75 5.08
C GLY A 955 24.24 -16.41 5.41
N PRO A 956 23.97 -15.94 6.65
CA PRO A 956 22.61 -15.61 7.11
C PRO A 956 21.98 -14.47 6.31
N ALA A 957 20.65 -14.46 6.24
CA ALA A 957 19.89 -13.37 5.64
C ALA A 957 20.13 -12.04 6.39
N ILE A 958 20.14 -10.96 5.63
CA ILE A 958 20.55 -9.63 6.09
C ILE A 958 19.42 -9.01 6.92
N THR A 959 19.74 -8.26 7.99
CA THR A 959 18.74 -7.51 8.76
C THR A 959 18.52 -6.10 8.22
N PRO A 960 17.35 -5.47 8.49
CA PRO A 960 17.11 -4.08 8.11
C PRO A 960 18.12 -3.08 8.71
N SER A 961 18.73 -3.42 9.86
CA SER A 961 19.80 -2.61 10.45
C SER A 961 21.11 -2.66 9.66
N GLN A 962 21.39 -3.79 8.99
CA GLN A 962 22.58 -4.00 8.17
C GLN A 962 22.41 -3.40 6.76
N ILE A 963 21.24 -3.57 6.14
CA ILE A 963 20.91 -2.93 4.87
C ILE A 963 19.57 -2.22 4.98
N ARG A 964 19.64 -0.89 4.96
CA ARG A 964 18.46 -0.02 5.00
C ARG A 964 17.75 -0.10 3.64
N PRO A 965 16.45 -0.50 3.58
CA PRO A 965 15.71 -0.59 2.32
C PRO A 965 15.65 0.73 1.55
N LEU A 966 15.56 0.64 0.22
CA LEU A 966 15.39 1.81 -0.65
C LEU A 966 13.90 2.02 -0.90
N VAL A 967 13.46 3.26 -0.73
CA VAL A 967 12.09 3.67 -1.05
C VAL A 967 12.08 4.27 -2.46
N ALA A 968 11.40 3.60 -3.37
CA ALA A 968 11.16 4.05 -4.73
C ALA A 968 10.12 5.18 -4.77
N GLN A 969 10.27 6.06 -5.76
CA GLN A 969 9.26 7.04 -6.12
C GLN A 969 9.19 7.14 -7.65
N TYR A 970 8.13 6.58 -8.23
CA TYR A 970 7.87 6.52 -9.67
C TYR A 970 7.31 7.83 -10.24
N LEU A 971 6.41 8.49 -9.50
CA LEU A 971 5.85 9.79 -9.87
C LEU A 971 6.46 10.90 -8.99
N PRO A 972 7.31 11.80 -9.53
CA PRO A 972 8.04 12.81 -8.74
C PRO A 972 7.18 13.73 -7.87
N GLU A 973 5.93 13.95 -8.25
CA GLU A 973 4.94 14.78 -7.57
C GLU A 973 4.25 14.03 -6.39
N LEU A 974 4.30 12.69 -6.39
CA LEU A 974 3.70 11.84 -5.37
C LEU A 974 4.78 11.35 -4.39
N LYS A 975 4.90 11.99 -3.23
CA LYS A 975 5.90 11.60 -2.23
C LYS A 975 5.51 10.29 -1.55
N PRO A 976 6.47 9.43 -1.16
CA PRO A 976 6.18 8.18 -0.46
C PRO A 976 5.31 8.37 0.80
N THR A 977 5.60 9.41 1.59
CA THR A 977 4.84 9.79 2.79
C THR A 977 4.97 11.30 3.05
N SER A 978 4.44 11.80 4.18
CA SER A 978 4.50 13.22 4.54
C SER A 978 5.95 13.69 4.74
N ALA A 979 6.23 14.97 4.43
CA ALA A 979 7.56 15.55 4.64
C ALA A 979 8.07 15.41 6.08
N SER A 980 7.17 15.50 7.07
CA SER A 980 7.49 15.30 8.49
C SER A 980 7.91 13.87 8.84
N LYS A 981 7.50 12.86 8.06
CA LYS A 981 7.93 11.46 8.24
C LYS A 981 9.16 11.11 7.40
N MET A 982 9.49 11.94 6.41
CA MET A 982 10.68 11.80 5.56
C MET A 982 11.88 12.62 6.08
N MET A 983 11.87 13.12 7.32
CA MET A 983 12.94 14.00 7.82
C MET A 983 14.32 13.35 7.82
N ASN A 984 14.37 12.05 8.09
CA ASN A 984 15.60 11.25 8.06
C ASN A 984 15.82 10.58 6.69
N ALA A 985 14.99 10.88 5.69
CA ALA A 985 15.14 10.34 4.35
C ALA A 985 16.30 11.02 3.62
N ARG A 986 17.31 10.24 3.27
CA ARG A 986 18.40 10.63 2.39
C ARG A 986 18.04 10.31 0.96
N LEU A 987 18.30 11.26 0.07
CA LEU A 987 18.20 11.08 -1.36
C LEU A 987 19.42 10.28 -1.85
N VAL A 988 19.18 9.10 -2.43
CA VAL A 988 20.25 8.21 -2.90
C VAL A 988 20.47 8.38 -4.39
N GLU A 989 19.39 8.52 -5.15
CA GLU A 989 19.44 8.57 -6.60
C GLU A 989 18.33 9.49 -7.14
N ILE A 990 18.67 10.32 -8.13
CA ILE A 990 17.70 11.00 -8.99
C ILE A 990 18.00 10.63 -10.43
N ARG A 991 17.08 9.90 -11.06
CA ARG A 991 17.16 9.61 -12.50
C ARG A 991 16.57 10.78 -13.27
N SER A 992 17.26 11.19 -14.33
CA SER A 992 16.85 12.33 -15.14
C SER A 992 17.00 12.04 -16.65
N PRO A 993 16.51 10.88 -17.15
CA PRO A 993 16.57 10.58 -18.58
C PRO A 993 15.85 11.70 -19.36
N GLY A 994 16.52 12.23 -20.39
CA GLY A 994 15.99 13.34 -21.20
C GLY A 994 15.81 14.68 -20.48
N ARG A 995 16.16 14.76 -19.19
CA ARG A 995 16.02 15.95 -18.37
C ARG A 995 17.40 16.53 -18.07
N TRP A 996 17.49 17.86 -18.06
CA TRP A 996 18.75 18.54 -17.76
C TRP A 996 19.10 18.39 -16.28
N ILE A 997 20.32 17.91 -16.03
CA ILE A 997 20.97 17.94 -14.72
C ILE A 997 21.83 19.20 -14.70
N GLU A 998 21.45 20.21 -13.92
CA GLU A 998 22.21 21.45 -13.76
C GLU A 998 22.44 21.74 -12.27
N PRO A 999 23.61 21.36 -11.73
CA PRO A 999 23.99 21.70 -10.37
C PRO A 999 24.23 23.20 -10.24
N SER A 1000 23.53 23.86 -9.31
CA SER A 1000 23.64 25.31 -9.10
C SER A 1000 24.52 25.71 -7.90
N ALA A 1001 24.80 24.77 -6.99
CA ALA A 1001 25.58 24.98 -5.77
C ALA A 1001 27.07 24.64 -5.97
N LEU A 1002 27.76 25.43 -6.80
CA LEU A 1002 29.20 25.30 -7.05
C LEU A 1002 30.02 25.93 -5.91
N PRO A 1003 31.27 25.46 -5.66
CA PRO A 1003 32.12 25.99 -4.60
C PRO A 1003 32.33 27.50 -4.62
N VAL A 1004 32.52 28.09 -3.45
CA VAL A 1004 32.86 29.53 -3.27
C VAL A 1004 34.33 29.73 -2.91
N ASP A 1005 34.98 28.74 -2.30
CA ASP A 1005 36.39 28.80 -1.90
C ASP A 1005 37.34 28.72 -3.11
N GLY A 1006 38.27 29.68 -3.23
CA GLY A 1006 39.17 29.80 -4.37
C GLY A 1006 40.13 28.62 -4.55
N ALA A 1007 40.56 27.97 -3.46
CA ALA A 1007 41.42 26.79 -3.55
C ALA A 1007 40.64 25.58 -4.12
N THR A 1008 39.40 25.40 -3.67
CA THR A 1008 38.47 24.39 -4.18
C THR A 1008 38.11 24.64 -5.64
N ILE A 1009 37.81 25.89 -6.02
CA ILE A 1009 37.55 26.27 -7.40
C ILE A 1009 38.76 25.92 -8.28
N THR A 1010 39.98 26.24 -7.84
CA THR A 1010 41.21 25.90 -8.57
C THR A 1010 41.36 24.39 -8.79
N ARG A 1011 41.18 23.58 -7.73
CA ARG A 1011 41.24 22.10 -7.84
C ARG A 1011 40.17 21.56 -8.79
N ASN A 1012 38.94 22.07 -8.72
CA ASN A 1012 37.87 21.64 -9.63
C ASN A 1012 38.17 22.04 -11.08
N THR A 1013 38.68 23.24 -11.33
CA THR A 1013 39.10 23.68 -12.66
C THR A 1013 40.20 22.76 -13.22
N GLU A 1014 41.15 22.34 -12.39
CA GLU A 1014 42.18 21.37 -12.77
C GLU A 1014 41.62 19.97 -13.06
N ARG A 1015 40.61 19.50 -12.32
CA ARG A 1015 39.93 18.22 -12.61
C ARG A 1015 39.19 18.22 -13.93
N TRP A 1016 38.72 19.38 -14.40
CA TRP A 1016 38.12 19.51 -15.72
C TRP A 1016 39.14 19.44 -16.86
N ARG A 1017 40.45 19.52 -16.58
CA ARG A 1017 41.52 19.54 -17.60
C ARG A 1017 41.39 18.44 -18.67
N PRO A 1018 41.11 17.15 -18.36
CA PRO A 1018 41.01 16.11 -19.39
C PRO A 1018 39.89 16.36 -20.40
N VAL A 1019 38.77 16.93 -19.96
CA VAL A 1019 37.63 17.28 -20.82
C VAL A 1019 37.91 18.58 -21.59
N LEU A 1020 38.48 19.55 -20.90
CA LEU A 1020 38.81 20.87 -21.42
C LEU A 1020 39.89 20.82 -22.51
N SER A 1021 40.89 19.94 -22.39
CA SER A 1021 41.92 19.73 -23.40
C SER A 1021 41.42 19.08 -24.69
N ALA A 1022 40.26 18.42 -24.64
CA ALA A 1022 39.66 17.81 -25.83
C ALA A 1022 39.01 18.86 -26.76
N LEU A 1023 38.76 20.10 -26.29
CA LEU A 1023 38.08 21.18 -27.03
C LEU A 1023 38.99 21.90 -28.05
N GLY A 1024 39.89 21.18 -28.74
CA GLY A 1024 40.95 21.78 -29.58
C GLY A 1024 40.56 22.19 -31.01
N GLY A 1025 39.36 21.86 -31.47
CA GLY A 1025 38.89 22.19 -32.83
C GLY A 1025 38.44 23.65 -33.00
N PRO A 1026 38.26 24.15 -34.24
CA PRO A 1026 37.66 25.46 -34.47
C PRO A 1026 36.21 25.50 -33.96
N PRO A 1027 35.69 26.66 -33.50
CA PRO A 1027 34.30 26.77 -33.09
C PRO A 1027 33.32 26.41 -34.21
N GLU A 1028 32.43 25.47 -33.93
CA GLU A 1028 31.35 25.05 -34.83
C GLU A 1028 30.14 25.99 -34.66
N GLN A 1029 29.32 26.12 -35.70
CA GLN A 1029 28.09 26.92 -35.68
C GLN A 1029 26.88 26.00 -35.55
N PHE A 1030 26.06 26.25 -34.53
CA PHE A 1030 24.81 25.54 -34.32
C PHE A 1030 23.64 26.47 -34.56
N SER A 1031 22.58 25.97 -35.20
CA SER A 1031 21.35 26.74 -35.40
C SER A 1031 20.12 25.84 -35.37
N VAL A 1032 19.06 26.31 -34.74
CA VAL A 1032 17.72 25.72 -34.83
C VAL A 1032 16.74 26.79 -35.30
N PRO A 1033 15.96 26.52 -36.36
CA PRO A 1033 14.98 27.46 -36.89
C PRO A 1033 13.89 27.78 -35.86
N ALA A 1034 13.14 28.85 -36.10
CA ALA A 1034 11.98 29.16 -35.27
C ALA A 1034 10.91 28.08 -35.42
N HIS A 1035 10.38 27.59 -34.30
CA HIS A 1035 9.25 26.67 -34.23
C HIS A 1035 8.46 26.98 -32.95
N ASP A 1036 7.17 26.76 -32.98
CA ASP A 1036 6.26 26.98 -31.86
C ASP A 1036 6.34 28.29 -31.05
N GLY A 1037 6.66 29.42 -31.69
CA GLY A 1037 6.59 30.74 -31.05
C GLY A 1037 7.88 31.08 -30.32
N MET A 1038 8.83 30.15 -30.35
CA MET A 1038 10.19 30.38 -29.94
C MET A 1038 11.01 30.92 -31.13
N ARG A 1039 11.75 32.01 -30.91
CA ARG A 1039 12.62 32.62 -31.92
C ARG A 1039 13.70 31.64 -32.39
N ALA A 1040 14.19 31.79 -33.62
CA ALA A 1040 15.38 31.06 -34.07
C ALA A 1040 16.55 31.32 -33.09
N ALA A 1041 17.38 30.31 -32.85
CA ALA A 1041 18.54 30.43 -31.99
C ALA A 1041 19.74 29.85 -32.72
N SER A 1042 20.83 30.60 -32.72
CA SER A 1042 22.12 30.15 -33.22
C SER A 1042 23.21 30.60 -32.27
N PHE A 1043 24.25 29.78 -32.16
CA PHE A 1043 25.43 30.10 -31.38
C PHE A 1043 26.62 29.31 -31.91
N SER A 1044 27.83 29.82 -31.68
CA SER A 1044 29.04 29.06 -31.96
C SER A 1044 29.53 28.36 -30.70
N ALA A 1045 30.11 27.16 -30.81
CA ALA A 1045 30.65 26.44 -29.67
C ALA A 1045 31.93 25.69 -30.04
N LEU A 1046 32.83 25.54 -29.08
CA LEU A 1046 33.86 24.50 -29.18
C LEU A 1046 33.22 23.16 -28.81
N THR A 1047 33.57 22.11 -29.53
CA THR A 1047 33.03 20.76 -29.31
C THR A 1047 34.13 19.73 -29.13
N ALA A 1048 33.80 18.66 -28.38
CA ALA A 1048 34.65 17.49 -28.21
C ALA A 1048 33.80 16.25 -27.90
N ILE A 1049 34.36 15.07 -28.15
CA ILE A 1049 33.76 13.80 -27.71
C ILE A 1049 34.64 13.22 -26.60
N VAL A 1050 34.01 12.82 -25.50
CA VAL A 1050 34.68 12.25 -24.32
C VAL A 1050 34.00 10.94 -23.93
N ALA A 1051 34.78 9.91 -23.62
CA ALA A 1051 34.24 8.63 -23.17
C ALA A 1051 33.47 8.77 -21.85
N HIS A 1052 32.41 7.97 -21.66
CA HIS A 1052 31.57 8.05 -20.45
C HIS A 1052 32.36 7.83 -19.16
N GLY A 1053 33.29 6.86 -19.13
CA GLY A 1053 34.18 6.63 -17.99
C GLY A 1053 35.02 7.87 -17.63
N GLN A 1054 35.64 8.50 -18.63
CA GLN A 1054 36.44 9.71 -18.43
C GLN A 1054 35.60 10.89 -17.90
N MET A 1055 34.36 11.04 -18.37
CA MET A 1055 33.44 12.05 -17.83
C MET A 1055 33.05 11.73 -16.37
N LEU A 1056 32.80 10.45 -16.05
CA LEU A 1056 32.48 10.02 -14.69
C LEU A 1056 33.64 10.26 -13.71
N ASP A 1057 34.88 10.01 -14.13
CA ASP A 1057 36.07 10.25 -13.30
C ASP A 1057 36.14 11.73 -12.90
N VAL A 1058 35.97 12.64 -13.86
CA VAL A 1058 35.93 14.09 -13.57
C VAL A 1058 34.81 14.43 -12.61
N LEU A 1059 33.57 14.01 -12.92
CA LEU A 1059 32.38 14.34 -12.12
C LEU A 1059 32.44 13.76 -10.70
N ALA A 1060 33.05 12.60 -10.52
CA ALA A 1060 33.20 11.92 -9.23
C ALA A 1060 34.24 12.58 -8.32
N GLU A 1061 35.24 13.21 -8.91
CA GLU A 1061 36.30 13.89 -8.15
C GLU A 1061 35.96 15.33 -7.79
N LEU A 1062 34.98 15.98 -8.42
CA LEU A 1062 34.59 17.37 -8.10
C LEU A 1062 34.25 17.54 -6.60
N GLU A 1063 34.79 18.59 -5.96
CA GLU A 1063 34.39 18.96 -4.60
C GLU A 1063 33.23 19.96 -4.65
N TRP A 1064 32.37 19.88 -3.65
CA TRP A 1064 31.11 20.62 -3.58
C TRP A 1064 30.95 21.21 -2.18
N ASP A 1065 30.50 22.47 -2.08
CA ASP A 1065 30.10 23.05 -0.79
C ASP A 1065 28.85 22.37 -0.22
N GLN A 1066 27.99 21.84 -1.11
CA GLN A 1066 26.80 21.05 -0.75
C GLN A 1066 26.77 19.73 -1.53
N LEU A 1067 27.65 18.79 -1.15
CA LEU A 1067 27.77 17.45 -1.79
C LEU A 1067 26.43 16.73 -2.00
N LYS A 1068 25.47 16.93 -1.08
CA LYS A 1068 24.13 16.32 -1.12
C LYS A 1068 23.29 16.73 -2.34
N VAL A 1069 23.65 17.80 -3.06
CA VAL A 1069 22.90 18.32 -4.22
C VAL A 1069 23.19 17.54 -5.50
N PHE A 1070 24.45 17.11 -5.72
CA PHE A 1070 24.84 16.43 -6.96
C PHE A 1070 25.05 14.92 -6.81
N ALA A 1071 25.43 14.44 -5.62
CA ALA A 1071 25.69 13.02 -5.40
C ALA A 1071 24.56 12.06 -5.90
N PRO A 1072 23.26 12.37 -5.74
CA PRO A 1072 22.19 11.51 -6.25
C PRO A 1072 22.10 11.47 -7.78
N HIS A 1073 22.46 12.56 -8.46
CA HIS A 1073 22.56 12.59 -9.93
C HIS A 1073 23.79 11.82 -10.41
N LEU A 1074 24.91 11.92 -9.69
CA LEU A 1074 26.11 11.14 -10.01
C LEU A 1074 25.87 9.63 -9.86
N ALA A 1075 25.07 9.20 -8.88
CA ALA A 1075 24.66 7.80 -8.74
C ALA A 1075 23.92 7.28 -9.99
N TYR A 1076 22.97 8.06 -10.51
CA TYR A 1076 22.29 7.77 -11.78
C TYR A 1076 23.27 7.74 -12.95
N LEU A 1077 24.17 8.72 -13.06
CA LEU A 1077 25.14 8.73 -14.16
C LEU A 1077 26.05 7.49 -14.13
N ARG A 1078 26.44 7.00 -12.96
CA ARG A 1078 27.21 5.74 -12.81
C ARG A 1078 26.43 4.52 -13.27
N SER A 1079 25.12 4.46 -12.98
CA SER A 1079 24.28 3.33 -13.41
C SER A 1079 24.21 3.21 -14.93
N LEU A 1080 24.33 4.32 -15.66
CA LEU A 1080 24.31 4.34 -17.12
C LEU A 1080 25.50 3.61 -17.77
N GLY A 1081 26.60 3.37 -17.04
CA GLY A 1081 27.76 2.65 -17.58
C GLY A 1081 27.64 1.12 -17.54
N THR A 1082 26.64 0.56 -16.83
CA THR A 1082 26.55 -0.87 -16.52
C THR A 1082 25.23 -1.53 -16.95
N GLY A 1083 24.31 -0.77 -17.56
CA GLY A 1083 23.00 -1.25 -18.00
C GLY A 1083 23.00 -2.06 -19.31
N SER A 1084 21.81 -2.49 -19.74
CA SER A 1084 21.59 -3.24 -20.99
C SER A 1084 21.88 -2.43 -22.26
N ALA A 1085 21.87 -1.11 -22.16
CA ALA A 1085 22.28 -0.17 -23.21
C ALA A 1085 23.19 0.91 -22.57
N PRO A 1086 24.48 0.59 -22.33
CA PRO A 1086 25.36 1.48 -21.59
C PRO A 1086 25.66 2.75 -22.38
N LEU A 1087 25.73 3.88 -21.68
CA LEU A 1087 26.13 5.16 -22.27
C LEU A 1087 27.63 5.13 -22.59
N GLY A 1088 27.98 5.21 -23.88
CA GLY A 1088 29.37 5.09 -24.32
C GLY A 1088 30.18 6.39 -24.23
N GLU A 1089 29.58 7.53 -24.61
CA GLU A 1089 30.30 8.79 -24.77
C GLU A 1089 29.42 10.05 -24.57
N TRP A 1090 30.08 11.18 -24.43
CA TRP A 1090 29.50 12.52 -24.25
C TRP A 1090 29.98 13.46 -25.35
N LEU A 1091 29.04 14.17 -25.96
CA LEU A 1091 29.32 15.39 -26.73
C LEU A 1091 29.45 16.56 -25.75
N ILE A 1092 30.65 17.11 -25.65
CA ILE A 1092 30.95 18.30 -24.88
C ILE A 1092 30.72 19.51 -25.78
N VAL A 1093 29.94 20.49 -25.31
CA VAL A 1093 29.63 21.72 -26.04
C VAL A 1093 29.94 22.90 -25.14
N ALA A 1094 30.93 23.71 -25.53
CA ALA A 1094 31.36 24.91 -24.82
C ALA A 1094 31.02 26.17 -25.65
N PRO A 1095 29.88 26.85 -25.36
CA PRO A 1095 29.40 27.98 -26.14
C PRO A 1095 30.37 29.17 -26.15
N GLN A 1096 30.45 29.86 -27.29
CA GLN A 1096 31.31 31.02 -27.51
C GLN A 1096 30.48 32.30 -27.68
N LEU A 1097 30.92 33.37 -27.02
CA LEU A 1097 30.31 34.69 -27.10
C LEU A 1097 30.73 35.40 -28.40
N ALA A 1098 29.76 35.91 -29.16
CA ALA A 1098 29.98 36.51 -30.49
C ALA A 1098 30.43 37.99 -30.47
N SER A 1099 30.45 38.64 -29.30
CA SER A 1099 30.71 40.09 -29.16
C SER A 1099 32.19 40.46 -29.31
N ALA A 1100 32.50 41.64 -29.85
CA ALA A 1100 33.85 42.21 -29.82
C ALA A 1100 34.37 42.47 -28.38
N ASN A 1101 33.45 42.61 -27.42
CA ASN A 1101 33.73 42.73 -25.98
C ASN A 1101 33.49 41.40 -25.24
N ALA A 1102 33.42 40.29 -25.97
CA ALA A 1102 33.31 38.96 -25.37
C ALA A 1102 34.52 38.73 -24.47
N LEU A 1103 34.23 38.33 -23.24
CA LEU A 1103 35.27 37.97 -22.31
C LEU A 1103 35.84 36.61 -22.71
N LYS A 1104 37.12 36.56 -23.06
CA LYS A 1104 37.80 35.33 -23.44
C LYS A 1104 39.12 35.21 -22.70
N GLY A 1105 39.50 33.99 -22.38
CA GLY A 1105 40.82 33.73 -21.80
C GLY A 1105 41.11 32.24 -21.71
N PRO A 1106 42.36 31.82 -21.89
CA PRO A 1106 42.72 30.42 -21.78
C PRO A 1106 42.62 29.97 -20.32
N LEU A 1107 41.96 28.84 -20.11
CA LEU A 1107 42.05 28.07 -18.87
C LEU A 1107 43.19 27.04 -19.02
N PRO A 1108 43.68 26.45 -17.91
CA PRO A 1108 44.69 25.41 -17.99
C PRO A 1108 44.28 24.28 -18.94
N GLY A 1109 45.01 24.13 -20.04
CA GLY A 1109 44.77 23.09 -21.04
C GLY A 1109 43.65 23.36 -22.05
N THR A 1110 43.01 24.55 -22.09
CA THR A 1110 42.02 24.90 -23.14
C THR A 1110 42.60 25.82 -24.21
N PRO A 1111 42.04 25.84 -25.43
CA PRO A 1111 42.18 27.01 -26.30
C PRO A 1111 41.45 28.23 -25.71
N GLU A 1112 41.47 29.34 -26.45
CA GLU A 1112 40.76 30.56 -26.05
C GLU A 1112 39.25 30.28 -25.95
N ILE A 1113 38.72 30.32 -24.72
CA ILE A 1113 37.33 29.98 -24.40
C ILE A 1113 36.59 31.20 -23.84
N SER A 1114 35.30 31.30 -24.12
CA SER A 1114 34.44 32.36 -23.60
C SER A 1114 34.13 32.18 -22.11
N LEU A 1115 34.19 33.27 -21.36
CA LEU A 1115 33.88 33.35 -19.93
C LEU A 1115 32.54 34.05 -19.71
N PHE A 1116 31.70 33.48 -18.85
CA PHE A 1116 30.32 33.91 -18.62
C PHE A 1116 30.18 34.62 -17.27
N ARG A 1117 29.70 35.87 -17.28
CA ARG A 1117 29.35 36.57 -16.03
C ARG A 1117 28.01 36.06 -15.49
N ARG A 1118 28.01 35.57 -14.25
CA ARG A 1118 26.79 35.17 -13.52
C ARG A 1118 26.91 35.56 -12.05
N ALA A 1119 25.86 36.19 -11.52
CA ALA A 1119 25.73 36.44 -10.09
C ALA A 1119 25.04 35.25 -9.41
N ARG A 1120 25.44 34.95 -8.17
CA ARG A 1120 24.71 34.02 -7.30
C ARG A 1120 23.39 34.65 -6.87
N ARG A 1121 22.31 33.87 -6.84
CA ARG A 1121 20.97 34.35 -6.45
C ARG A 1121 20.60 34.00 -5.01
N ARG A 1122 21.31 33.06 -4.40
CA ARG A 1122 21.15 32.60 -3.03
C ARG A 1122 22.55 32.30 -2.45
N PRO A 1123 22.74 32.28 -1.13
CA PRO A 1123 24.03 31.94 -0.53
C PRO A 1123 24.57 30.61 -1.09
N GLY A 1124 25.75 30.66 -1.72
CA GLY A 1124 26.40 29.49 -2.31
C GLY A 1124 25.80 28.96 -3.62
N ALA A 1125 24.73 29.53 -4.17
CA ALA A 1125 24.07 28.98 -5.36
C ALA A 1125 23.75 30.00 -6.47
N PHE A 1126 24.03 29.59 -7.71
CA PHE A 1126 23.63 30.32 -8.92
C PHE A 1126 22.13 30.12 -9.22
N GLY A 1127 21.59 30.96 -10.12
CA GLY A 1127 20.32 30.65 -10.80
C GLY A 1127 20.52 29.59 -11.88
N ALA A 1128 19.58 29.49 -12.84
CA ALA A 1128 19.85 28.74 -14.07
C ALA A 1128 21.09 29.35 -14.77
N ILE A 1129 22.09 28.52 -15.06
CA ILE A 1129 23.40 28.98 -15.54
C ILE A 1129 23.42 28.95 -17.06
N SER A 1130 23.00 27.81 -17.60
CA SER A 1130 22.98 27.52 -19.02
C SER A 1130 21.85 28.24 -19.75
N ASP A 1131 22.16 28.70 -20.94
CA ASP A 1131 21.25 29.52 -21.75
C ASP A 1131 20.12 28.65 -22.34
N PRO A 1132 18.84 29.06 -22.23
CA PRO A 1132 17.72 28.31 -22.82
C PRO A 1132 17.85 28.09 -24.33
N GLY A 1133 18.44 29.04 -25.06
CA GLY A 1133 18.73 28.94 -26.49
C GLY A 1133 19.78 27.87 -26.78
N HIS A 1134 20.89 27.83 -26.04
CA HIS A 1134 21.91 26.78 -26.17
C HIS A 1134 21.33 25.40 -25.85
N ARG A 1135 20.57 25.27 -24.75
CA ARG A 1135 19.90 24.01 -24.37
C ARG A 1135 18.98 23.49 -25.46
N ARG A 1136 18.20 24.38 -26.06
CA ARG A 1136 17.27 24.01 -27.13
C ARG A 1136 18.02 23.51 -28.36
N VAL A 1137 19.02 24.28 -28.80
CA VAL A 1137 19.79 23.94 -30.00
C VAL A 1137 20.52 22.61 -29.85
N VAL A 1138 21.13 22.39 -28.68
CA VAL A 1138 21.92 21.19 -28.43
C VAL A 1138 21.05 19.97 -28.13
N ARG A 1139 19.84 20.14 -27.57
CA ARG A 1139 18.89 19.04 -27.40
C ARG A 1139 18.50 18.40 -28.74
N GLU A 1140 18.42 19.17 -29.82
CA GLU A 1140 18.17 18.63 -31.17
C GLU A 1140 19.30 17.74 -31.68
N LEU A 1141 20.52 17.86 -31.12
CA LEU A 1141 21.67 17.01 -31.46
C LEU A 1141 21.61 15.64 -30.77
N LEU A 1142 20.75 15.47 -29.77
CA LEU A 1142 20.60 14.23 -29.01
C LEU A 1142 19.72 13.17 -29.72
N ARG A 1143 19.30 13.46 -30.97
CA ARG A 1143 18.39 12.63 -31.78
C ARG A 1143 18.93 11.24 -32.12
N ASP A 1144 20.23 11.01 -31.99
CA ASP A 1144 20.86 9.71 -32.30
C ASP A 1144 20.73 8.70 -31.13
N GLY A 1145 20.34 9.15 -29.93
CA GLY A 1145 19.97 8.28 -28.80
C GLY A 1145 21.11 7.50 -28.12
N GLU A 1146 22.36 7.59 -28.62
CA GLU A 1146 23.51 6.80 -28.15
C GLU A 1146 24.51 7.59 -27.27
N ARG A 1147 24.41 8.93 -27.22
CA ARG A 1147 25.43 9.81 -26.61
C ARG A 1147 24.81 10.83 -25.66
N GLY A 1148 25.49 11.10 -24.56
CA GLY A 1148 25.13 12.16 -23.62
C GLY A 1148 25.59 13.51 -24.15
N ILE A 1149 25.03 14.61 -23.62
CA ILE A 1149 25.51 15.95 -23.93
C ILE A 1149 25.84 16.71 -22.65
N ALA A 1150 27.03 17.31 -22.60
CA ALA A 1150 27.44 18.20 -21.53
C ALA A 1150 27.66 19.61 -22.08
N LEU A 1151 26.91 20.58 -21.58
CA LEU A 1151 27.17 22.00 -21.79
C LEU A 1151 28.12 22.50 -20.72
N LEU A 1152 29.24 23.11 -21.11
CA LEU A 1152 30.20 23.71 -20.18
C LEU A 1152 30.19 25.24 -20.27
N TYR A 1153 30.13 25.88 -19.11
CA TYR A 1153 30.13 27.33 -18.94
C TYR A 1153 31.20 27.69 -17.90
N PRO A 1154 32.37 28.16 -18.34
CA PRO A 1154 33.30 28.83 -17.43
C PRO A 1154 32.66 30.12 -16.90
N VAL A 1155 32.33 30.15 -15.62
CA VAL A 1155 31.60 31.26 -14.98
C VAL A 1155 32.54 32.08 -14.11
N ILE A 1156 32.41 33.39 -14.22
CA ILE A 1156 33.02 34.38 -13.33
C ILE A 1156 31.95 35.24 -12.66
N GLU A 1157 32.20 35.72 -11.45
CA GLU A 1157 31.26 36.57 -10.73
C GLU A 1157 31.43 38.06 -11.10
N PRO A 1158 30.36 38.88 -11.15
CA PRO A 1158 30.42 40.22 -11.75
C PRO A 1158 31.34 41.21 -11.02
N GLU A 1159 31.59 40.99 -9.74
CA GLU A 1159 32.39 41.86 -8.86
C GLU A 1159 33.89 41.62 -9.00
N GLN A 1160 34.31 40.59 -9.74
CA GLN A 1160 35.71 40.21 -9.89
C GLN A 1160 36.36 40.94 -11.07
N ALA A 1161 37.43 41.68 -10.79
CA ALA A 1161 38.30 42.23 -11.83
C ALA A 1161 39.03 41.09 -12.57
N LEU A 1162 39.03 41.12 -13.91
CA LEU A 1162 39.82 40.19 -14.70
C LEU A 1162 41.25 40.67 -14.80
N VAL A 1163 42.15 39.82 -14.32
CA VAL A 1163 43.58 39.94 -14.56
C VAL A 1163 43.92 38.88 -15.61
N HIS A 1164 44.73 39.24 -16.60
CA HIS A 1164 45.29 38.28 -17.56
C HIS A 1164 46.70 37.91 -17.12
N PRO A 1165 47.07 36.61 -17.06
CA PRO A 1165 46.24 35.42 -17.36
C PRO A 1165 45.12 35.20 -16.34
N VAL A 1166 44.04 34.56 -16.78
CA VAL A 1166 42.83 34.34 -15.97
C VAL A 1166 43.17 33.46 -14.77
N ASP A 1167 42.95 33.98 -13.56
CA ASP A 1167 43.15 33.26 -12.31
C ASP A 1167 42.14 32.10 -12.17
N PRO A 1168 42.59 30.82 -12.16
CA PRO A 1168 41.70 29.67 -12.01
C PRO A 1168 40.88 29.70 -10.73
N ALA A 1169 41.34 30.37 -9.67
CA ALA A 1169 40.62 30.51 -8.41
C ALA A 1169 39.33 31.35 -8.54
N ARG A 1170 39.16 32.05 -9.66
CA ARG A 1170 38.01 32.93 -9.95
C ARG A 1170 37.06 32.37 -10.99
N VAL A 1171 37.36 31.22 -11.59
CA VAL A 1171 36.54 30.63 -12.65
C VAL A 1171 35.93 29.32 -12.18
N SER A 1172 34.62 29.32 -12.00
CA SER A 1172 33.87 28.08 -11.72
C SER A 1172 33.40 27.44 -13.02
N ILE A 1173 33.77 26.20 -13.29
CA ILE A 1173 33.24 25.45 -14.43
C ILE A 1173 31.83 24.96 -14.08
N ALA A 1174 30.84 25.72 -14.52
CA ALA A 1174 29.45 25.31 -14.44
C ALA A 1174 29.09 24.41 -15.61
N PHE A 1175 28.15 23.50 -15.39
CA PHE A 1175 27.77 22.55 -16.43
C PHE A 1175 26.29 22.16 -16.36
N ALA A 1176 25.76 21.75 -17.51
CA ALA A 1176 24.46 21.12 -17.61
C ALA A 1176 24.59 19.82 -18.42
N LEU A 1177 24.13 18.71 -17.86
CA LEU A 1177 24.20 17.38 -18.47
C LEU A 1177 22.82 16.97 -18.98
N LEU A 1178 22.79 16.32 -20.13
CA LEU A 1178 21.59 15.72 -20.69
C LEU A 1178 21.92 14.30 -21.13
N THR A 1179 21.22 13.33 -20.56
CA THR A 1179 21.34 11.92 -20.94
C THR A 1179 20.25 11.56 -21.96
N PRO A 1180 20.48 10.57 -22.84
CA PRO A 1180 19.45 10.08 -23.75
C PRO A 1180 18.24 9.51 -23.00
N ASP A 1181 17.05 9.69 -23.58
CA ASP A 1181 15.81 9.06 -23.09
C ASP A 1181 15.89 7.52 -23.01
N ARG A 1182 16.75 6.91 -23.84
CA ARG A 1182 16.87 5.45 -24.01
C ARG A 1182 17.87 4.76 -23.09
N THR A 1183 18.62 5.50 -22.28
CA THR A 1183 19.67 4.91 -21.41
C THR A 1183 19.12 4.05 -20.26
N ASP A 1184 17.80 4.02 -20.11
CA ASP A 1184 17.06 3.06 -19.30
C ASP A 1184 16.13 2.27 -20.24
N ALA A 1185 16.60 1.14 -20.77
CA ALA A 1185 15.90 0.38 -21.81
C ALA A 1185 14.44 -0.01 -21.48
N ASP A 1186 14.03 0.06 -20.21
CA ASP A 1186 12.68 -0.29 -19.79
C ASP A 1186 11.80 0.92 -19.41
N GLY A 1187 12.34 2.15 -19.26
CA GLY A 1187 11.56 3.32 -18.81
C GLY A 1187 10.76 3.14 -17.50
N SER A 1188 11.01 2.03 -16.79
CA SER A 1188 10.14 1.44 -15.77
C SER A 1188 10.80 1.34 -14.39
N GLY A 1189 11.94 1.99 -14.19
CA GLY A 1189 12.52 2.09 -12.84
C GLY A 1189 12.19 3.43 -12.18
N PRO A 1190 12.34 3.53 -10.86
CA PRO A 1190 11.87 4.67 -10.08
C PRO A 1190 12.61 5.96 -10.46
N ALA A 1191 11.90 7.08 -10.51
CA ALA A 1191 12.49 8.39 -10.80
C ALA A 1191 13.41 8.86 -9.67
N ILE A 1192 13.07 8.54 -8.43
CA ILE A 1192 13.82 8.93 -7.24
C ILE A 1192 13.92 7.72 -6.29
N ARG A 1193 15.06 7.57 -5.61
CA ARG A 1193 15.22 6.62 -4.51
C ARG A 1193 15.65 7.30 -3.21
N PHE A 1194 15.05 6.89 -2.10
CA PHE A 1194 15.38 7.34 -0.75
C PHE A 1194 15.90 6.18 0.11
N GLN A 1195 16.62 6.51 1.17
CA GLN A 1195 17.03 5.57 2.23
C GLN A 1195 17.01 6.29 3.59
N ALA A 1196 16.92 5.56 4.71
CA ALA A 1196 17.01 6.16 6.03
C ALA A 1196 18.44 6.60 6.40
N GLY A 1197 18.55 7.74 7.10
CA GLY A 1197 19.75 8.25 7.79
C GLY A 1197 20.85 8.83 6.87
N ASP A 1198 21.82 9.51 7.48
CA ASP A 1198 23.14 9.73 6.89
C ASP A 1198 24.05 8.52 7.24
N VAL A 1199 25.05 8.21 6.41
CA VAL A 1199 26.12 7.24 6.73
C VAL A 1199 27.31 8.03 7.20
#